data_AF-A0A543J647-F1
#
_entry.id   AF-A0A543J647-F1
#
_cell.length_a   1.000
_cell.length_b   1.000
_cell.length_c   1.000
_cell.angle_alpha   90.00
_cell.angle_beta   90.00
_cell.angle_gamma   90.00
#
_symmetry.space_group_name_H-M   'P 1'
#
loop_
_entity.id
_entity.type
_entity.pdbx_description
1 polymer ?
#
loop_
_entity_poly.entity_id
_entity_poly.type
_entity_poly.pdbx_seq_one_letter_code
_entity_poly.pdbx_strand_id
1 'polypeptide(L)'
;MAHRSRPIGKTGTVNLLGIDPVRAAGGIAKGLVGLVLAPLEQTAVLSRERRRVWSCPGRLHIEAHGVHGPRGKQVAGRVERALEDHPGVLWARVNAPSARVIVAVEDPAPATKDLVELVRRAEAEPATEDERLVEDELHHPADGLKGTRLLPTLAADAAGLALAAITRIAPWAPVPGELGALIAAVDLHPKLRELVAGRFQGRERADTATSVVAALVHGLASRSEGTVLDIAQRVQQWREVKAHERAWCAAEADLIGGPDDAEAEPIVVERPRPFPESPADRYARRALAAGAAATAAAIPFTGLRRAAALGVASLPKAPAVGEAAFAAQLGRVLATRNALVMERSVLRRLDAVDVLVLDEAALGSGRSVLSDLVPLPGTAPADAAERAFALFDPEDVTAVRRDDEWELGPIDRLDPRGRRGVREQRKLAGHAGVLGLTKDRRLQAVLAVDVETPPAVDALASAAREAGLRVVVATDRDRPPIRCADQVVPSGTGLVGAVRELQGNDHVVLVVSDNRRALGAADCGVGVHRDGVPPPWGAHVVARDLDAAVLLVEAVPAARRVSRDAITLAQAASGIGAVSALSTRGPAPARNAARAVDGASAIAFVDGVWRARRLSGGRGVVTPASSQPWHLMPAATVLDRLGSGRDGLTGEEARRRQRTSAGRQAVGTSLGSAFLAELANPLTPVLAGGAAVSAAVGSPVDAALVAGVVGVSALIGSVQQVVTDRALATLLGRSAVRATAVRDGRDREVTADELVTGDVVRLAAGDVVPADCRLLDGDGLEVDESSVTGESLPVTKDPAPVVAAEPADRASMLYEGTTIAAGDALAVVVATGDATEVGRGMAAARRNTPTTGVEARLADLTRKTLPVALGSAAAVTGAGLLRGVPLRQSMGAAVNLAVASVPEGLPFLVNAAQLAAARRLAEHGALVRNPRTIEALGRVDVLCFDKTGTLTEGRLTVSRVDNGRRGADPDELNDELRRVMAAAVRATPAADDPDELAHQTDRAVLEGARRARVGPTTGARGWALVEALPFEPSRGYHATVGRVGRKRVLSVKGAPETVLPRCDADPGELRRLGERVARLAGRGHRRAGRRRTHRPRRRLDHRRRRARPDPAGFRRAGRPRARRRAPGRGEAARGRCADRDDHRRPPGHRGGDRRRGQR
;
A
#
# COMPACT_ATOMS: atom_id res chain seq x y z
N MET A 1 -74.64 -42.75 -44.40
CA MET A 1 -76.10 -42.78 -44.13
C MET A 1 -76.43 -41.86 -42.96
N ALA A 2 -77.68 -41.42 -42.87
CA ALA A 2 -78.22 -40.56 -41.80
C ALA A 2 -78.21 -41.28 -40.42
N HIS A 3 -78.51 -40.68 -39.26
CA HIS A 3 -79.29 -39.47 -39.00
C HIS A 3 -78.87 -38.75 -37.70
N ARG A 4 -79.26 -37.47 -37.56
CA ARG A 4 -79.12 -36.66 -36.32
C ARG A 4 -80.22 -36.95 -35.29
N SER A 5 -79.89 -36.84 -33.99
CA SER A 5 -80.75 -36.17 -33.00
C SER A 5 -79.95 -35.66 -31.77
N ARG A 6 -80.14 -34.37 -31.47
CA ARG A 6 -79.80 -33.60 -30.24
C ARG A 6 -81.10 -33.49 -29.37
N PRO A 7 -81.18 -32.92 -28.14
CA PRO A 7 -80.40 -31.75 -27.65
C PRO A 7 -80.11 -31.58 -26.12
N ILE A 8 -79.32 -30.53 -25.79
CA ILE A 8 -79.30 -29.66 -24.56
C ILE A 8 -79.34 -30.34 -23.16
N GLY A 9 -78.45 -30.05 -22.18
CA GLY A 9 -77.28 -29.16 -22.11
C GLY A 9 -77.12 -28.51 -20.72
N LYS A 10 -75.88 -28.27 -20.24
CA LYS A 10 -75.50 -27.16 -19.32
C LYS A 10 -73.98 -27.07 -19.12
N THR A 11 -73.54 -25.86 -18.77
CA THR A 11 -72.15 -25.39 -18.61
C THR A 11 -71.44 -25.96 -17.37
N GLY A 12 -70.14 -26.23 -17.51
CA GLY A 12 -69.21 -26.51 -16.41
C GLY A 12 -67.75 -26.30 -16.83
N THR A 13 -67.25 -25.07 -16.70
CA THR A 13 -65.82 -24.75 -16.86
C THR A 13 -65.00 -25.42 -15.76
N VAL A 14 -64.05 -26.28 -16.14
CA VAL A 14 -63.02 -26.81 -15.22
C VAL A 14 -61.66 -26.28 -15.66
N ASN A 15 -61.01 -25.53 -14.77
CA ASN A 15 -59.64 -25.05 -14.94
C ASN A 15 -58.65 -26.22 -14.98
N LEU A 16 -57.92 -26.36 -16.08
CA LEU A 16 -56.70 -27.17 -16.15
C LEU A 16 -55.47 -26.30 -15.86
N LEU A 17 -55.39 -25.83 -14.61
CA LEU A 17 -54.21 -25.19 -14.03
C LEU A 17 -53.94 -25.87 -12.67
N GLY A 18 -53.16 -26.95 -12.71
CA GLY A 18 -53.03 -27.87 -11.58
C GLY A 18 -51.96 -28.94 -11.74
N ILE A 19 -50.88 -28.66 -12.49
CA ILE A 19 -49.66 -29.47 -12.46
C ILE A 19 -48.52 -28.55 -12.00
N ASP A 20 -48.04 -28.81 -10.79
CA ASP A 20 -46.96 -28.07 -10.16
C ASP A 20 -45.62 -28.46 -10.83
N PRO A 21 -44.98 -27.57 -11.63
CA PRO A 21 -43.83 -27.94 -12.44
C PRO A 21 -42.62 -28.37 -11.60
N VAL A 22 -42.57 -27.95 -10.32
CA VAL A 22 -41.54 -28.34 -9.36
C VAL A 22 -41.60 -29.83 -9.01
N ARG A 23 -42.82 -30.41 -8.88
CA ARG A 23 -42.98 -31.86 -8.61
C ARG A 23 -42.65 -32.72 -9.82
N ALA A 24 -43.01 -32.28 -11.02
CA ALA A 24 -42.65 -32.99 -12.26
C ALA A 24 -41.12 -33.00 -12.48
N ALA A 25 -40.44 -31.87 -12.23
CA ALA A 25 -38.99 -31.79 -12.29
C ALA A 25 -38.30 -32.72 -11.28
N GLY A 26 -38.82 -32.83 -10.05
CA GLY A 26 -38.25 -33.69 -9.00
C GLY A 26 -38.30 -35.19 -9.34
N GLY A 27 -39.37 -35.66 -10.00
CA GLY A 27 -39.48 -37.05 -10.48
C GLY A 27 -38.49 -37.36 -11.59
N ILE A 28 -38.36 -36.47 -12.57
CA ILE A 28 -37.41 -36.59 -13.69
C ILE A 28 -35.95 -36.54 -13.19
N ALA A 29 -35.65 -35.68 -12.22
CA ALA A 29 -34.33 -35.60 -11.59
C ALA A 29 -33.95 -36.91 -10.88
N LYS A 30 -34.85 -37.52 -10.10
CA LYS A 30 -34.60 -38.83 -9.46
C LYS A 30 -34.30 -39.94 -10.49
N GLY A 31 -35.04 -39.99 -11.59
CA GLY A 31 -34.81 -40.97 -12.66
C GLY A 31 -33.47 -40.79 -13.38
N LEU A 32 -33.10 -39.55 -13.71
CA LEU A 32 -31.82 -39.23 -14.34
C LEU A 32 -30.62 -39.52 -13.43
N VAL A 33 -30.72 -39.16 -12.15
CA VAL A 33 -29.66 -39.44 -11.15
C VAL A 33 -29.47 -40.95 -10.99
N GLY A 34 -30.54 -41.75 -10.92
CA GLY A 34 -30.44 -43.22 -10.83
C GLY A 34 -29.69 -43.86 -12.00
N LEU A 35 -29.87 -43.34 -13.22
CA LEU A 35 -29.21 -43.86 -14.42
C LEU A 35 -27.71 -43.51 -14.50
N VAL A 36 -27.30 -42.40 -13.89
CA VAL A 36 -25.89 -41.94 -13.83
C VAL A 36 -25.12 -42.60 -12.68
N LEU A 37 -25.79 -42.97 -11.58
CA LEU A 37 -25.15 -43.50 -10.37
C LEU A 37 -24.86 -45.02 -10.39
N ALA A 38 -25.51 -45.81 -11.23
CA ALA A 38 -25.31 -47.27 -11.25
C ALA A 38 -23.85 -47.73 -11.49
N PRO A 39 -23.02 -47.08 -12.33
CA PRO A 39 -21.60 -47.43 -12.47
C PRO A 39 -20.74 -46.99 -11.28
N LEU A 40 -21.13 -45.93 -10.56
CA LEU A 40 -20.35 -45.34 -9.47
C LEU A 40 -20.27 -46.24 -8.23
N GLU A 41 -21.32 -47.01 -7.96
CA GLU A 41 -21.41 -47.92 -6.80
C GLU A 41 -20.38 -49.06 -6.87
N GLN A 42 -19.93 -49.48 -8.06
CA GLN A 42 -18.90 -50.52 -8.21
C GLN A 42 -17.46 -49.99 -8.01
N THR A 43 -17.21 -48.70 -8.31
CA THR A 43 -15.87 -48.11 -8.19
C THR A 43 -15.49 -47.66 -6.77
N ALA A 44 -16.46 -47.42 -5.90
CA ALA A 44 -16.23 -46.80 -4.58
C ALA A 44 -15.67 -47.75 -3.50
N VAL A 45 -15.53 -49.05 -3.79
CA VAL A 45 -15.26 -50.10 -2.77
C VAL A 45 -13.79 -50.16 -2.30
N LEU A 46 -12.86 -49.41 -2.94
CA LEU A 46 -11.41 -49.61 -2.77
C LEU A 46 -10.67 -48.63 -1.83
N SER A 47 -11.33 -47.60 -1.29
CA SER A 47 -10.68 -46.62 -0.39
C SER A 47 -10.93 -46.91 1.09
N ARG A 48 -10.00 -47.62 1.75
CA ARG A 48 -9.90 -47.61 3.22
C ARG A 48 -9.37 -46.27 3.70
N GLU A 49 -10.09 -45.62 4.61
CA GLU A 49 -9.64 -44.43 5.33
C GLU A 49 -8.26 -44.69 5.96
N ARG A 50 -7.28 -43.86 5.57
CA ARG A 50 -5.95 -43.82 6.19
C ARG A 50 -5.79 -42.47 6.84
N ARG A 51 -5.68 -42.47 8.16
CA ARG A 51 -5.32 -41.30 8.97
C ARG A 51 -4.08 -40.62 8.37
N ARG A 52 -4.11 -39.29 8.21
CA ARG A 52 -2.96 -38.54 7.70
C ARG A 52 -1.87 -38.56 8.76
N VAL A 53 -0.68 -38.99 8.35
CA VAL A 53 0.52 -38.99 9.19
C VAL A 53 1.68 -38.49 8.37
N TRP A 54 2.48 -37.63 8.98
CA TRP A 54 3.67 -37.05 8.40
C TRP A 54 4.83 -37.11 9.39
N SER A 55 6.05 -37.09 8.88
CA SER A 55 7.27 -37.33 9.65
C SER A 55 8.36 -36.36 9.23
N CYS A 56 8.94 -35.67 10.21
CA CYS A 56 10.20 -34.94 10.08
C CYS A 56 11.28 -35.65 10.92
N PRO A 57 12.57 -35.30 10.78
CA PRO A 57 13.63 -35.83 11.64
C PRO A 57 13.30 -35.59 13.12
N GLY A 58 13.18 -36.68 13.90
CA GLY A 58 12.86 -36.64 15.33
C GLY A 58 11.39 -36.35 15.72
N ARG A 59 10.49 -36.07 14.76
CA ARG A 59 9.08 -35.71 15.05
C ARG A 59 8.06 -36.33 14.11
N LEU A 60 6.94 -36.78 14.68
CA LEU A 60 5.77 -37.31 13.97
C LEU A 60 4.55 -36.42 14.19
N HIS A 61 3.82 -36.15 13.11
CA HIS A 61 2.57 -35.37 13.12
C HIS A 61 1.43 -36.29 12.71
N ILE A 62 0.51 -36.55 13.63
CA ILE A 62 -0.59 -37.51 13.48
C ILE A 62 -1.91 -36.73 13.54
N GLU A 63 -2.84 -36.97 12.63
CA GLU A 63 -4.21 -36.45 12.72
C GLU A 63 -4.89 -36.75 14.06
N ALA A 64 -5.70 -35.82 14.55
CA ALA A 64 -6.51 -35.98 15.75
C ALA A 64 -7.92 -35.46 15.48
N HIS A 65 -8.94 -36.26 15.81
CA HIS A 65 -10.36 -35.92 15.60
C HIS A 65 -11.05 -35.60 16.92
N GLY A 66 -12.06 -34.73 16.87
CA GLY A 66 -12.82 -34.31 18.05
C GLY A 66 -11.99 -33.47 19.04
N VAL A 67 -10.83 -32.95 18.61
CA VAL A 67 -9.97 -32.07 19.41
C VAL A 67 -10.45 -30.62 19.37
N HIS A 68 -11.27 -30.25 18.38
CA HIS A 68 -11.87 -28.92 18.29
C HIS A 68 -13.07 -28.73 19.21
N GLY A 69 -13.97 -29.72 19.38
CA GLY A 69 -15.27 -29.53 20.04
C GLY A 69 -15.22 -29.09 21.52
N PRO A 70 -16.37 -28.85 22.18
CA PRO A 70 -16.42 -28.46 23.60
C PRO A 70 -15.83 -29.50 24.57
N ARG A 71 -15.67 -30.76 24.13
CA ARG A 71 -14.94 -31.83 24.85
C ARG A 71 -13.46 -31.95 24.41
N GLY A 72 -13.00 -31.13 23.48
CA GLY A 72 -11.71 -31.24 22.80
C GLY A 72 -10.51 -31.31 23.73
N LYS A 73 -10.49 -30.50 24.81
CA LYS A 73 -9.44 -30.58 25.84
C LYS A 73 -9.39 -31.94 26.56
N GLN A 74 -10.52 -32.62 26.73
CA GLN A 74 -10.58 -33.97 27.34
C GLN A 74 -10.21 -35.08 26.35
N VAL A 75 -10.39 -34.86 25.04
CA VAL A 75 -9.89 -35.76 23.99
C VAL A 75 -8.37 -35.58 23.87
N ALA A 76 -7.89 -34.34 23.75
CA ALA A 76 -6.48 -33.97 23.69
C ALA A 76 -5.68 -34.62 24.85
N GLY A 77 -6.04 -34.31 26.10
CA GLY A 77 -5.38 -34.87 27.28
C GLY A 77 -5.58 -36.37 27.50
N ARG A 78 -6.38 -37.07 26.68
CA ARG A 78 -6.37 -38.56 26.63
C ARG A 78 -5.37 -39.06 25.58
N VAL A 79 -5.32 -38.41 24.41
CA VAL A 79 -4.39 -38.74 23.33
C VAL A 79 -2.94 -38.51 23.76
N GLU A 80 -2.64 -37.41 24.43
CA GLU A 80 -1.30 -37.07 24.93
C GLU A 80 -0.79 -38.15 25.90
N ARG A 81 -1.52 -38.42 26.98
CA ARG A 81 -1.18 -39.49 27.94
C ARG A 81 -1.00 -40.86 27.26
N ALA A 82 -1.92 -41.25 26.38
CA ALA A 82 -1.84 -42.54 25.69
C ALA A 82 -0.61 -42.68 24.75
N LEU A 83 0.02 -41.57 24.35
CA LEU A 83 1.26 -41.54 23.59
C LEU A 83 2.50 -41.39 24.48
N GLU A 84 2.43 -40.59 25.55
CA GLU A 84 3.52 -40.43 26.52
C GLU A 84 3.75 -41.71 27.36
N ASP A 85 2.73 -42.54 27.54
CA ASP A 85 2.85 -43.90 28.12
C ASP A 85 3.67 -44.87 27.22
N HIS A 86 4.02 -44.49 25.98
CA HIS A 86 4.76 -45.33 25.04
C HIS A 86 6.29 -45.09 25.12
N PRO A 87 7.12 -46.12 25.37
CA PRO A 87 8.53 -45.94 25.74
C PRO A 87 9.45 -45.34 24.66
N GLY A 88 9.00 -45.24 23.41
CA GLY A 88 9.73 -44.57 22.32
C GLY A 88 9.27 -43.13 22.01
N VAL A 89 8.46 -42.53 22.88
CA VAL A 89 7.94 -41.16 22.76
C VAL A 89 8.59 -40.29 23.83
N LEU A 90 9.21 -39.18 23.42
CA LEU A 90 9.84 -38.20 24.32
C LEU A 90 8.80 -37.26 24.95
N TRP A 91 7.83 -36.82 24.15
CA TRP A 91 6.64 -36.09 24.57
C TRP A 91 5.60 -36.09 23.45
N ALA A 92 4.33 -35.90 23.80
CA ALA A 92 3.25 -35.71 22.82
C ALA A 92 2.37 -34.51 23.21
N ARG A 93 2.07 -33.63 22.25
CA ARG A 93 1.18 -32.48 22.45
C ARG A 93 0.16 -32.35 21.34
N VAL A 94 -1.08 -32.07 21.70
CA VAL A 94 -2.18 -31.82 20.77
C VAL A 94 -2.19 -30.35 20.40
N ASN A 95 -1.98 -30.09 19.11
CA ASN A 95 -2.17 -28.79 18.53
C ASN A 95 -3.60 -28.71 17.97
N ALA A 96 -4.56 -28.35 18.82
CA ALA A 96 -5.96 -28.41 18.43
C ALA A 96 -6.29 -27.52 17.21
N PRO A 97 -5.80 -26.27 17.05
CA PRO A 97 -6.08 -25.45 15.87
C PRO A 97 -5.64 -26.04 14.52
N SER A 98 -4.76 -27.05 14.51
CA SER A 98 -4.32 -27.74 13.29
C SER A 98 -4.86 -29.17 13.14
N ALA A 99 -5.69 -29.65 14.08
CA ALA A 99 -6.15 -31.04 14.16
C ALA A 99 -5.00 -32.08 14.12
N ARG A 100 -3.84 -31.76 14.73
CA ARG A 100 -2.66 -32.65 14.81
C ARG A 100 -2.22 -32.91 16.24
N VAL A 101 -1.71 -34.11 16.50
CA VAL A 101 -0.84 -34.43 17.63
C VAL A 101 0.59 -34.46 17.12
N ILE A 102 1.45 -33.68 17.78
CA ILE A 102 2.87 -33.56 17.53
C ILE A 102 3.57 -34.45 18.55
N VAL A 103 4.33 -35.43 18.07
CA VAL A 103 4.98 -36.47 18.87
C VAL A 103 6.49 -36.40 18.62
N ALA A 104 7.26 -36.05 19.64
CA ALA A 104 8.71 -36.20 19.59
C ALA A 104 9.08 -37.65 19.90
N VAL A 105 10.02 -38.21 19.14
CA VAL A 105 10.41 -39.63 19.23
C VAL A 105 11.91 -39.80 19.37
N GLU A 106 12.31 -40.89 20.02
CA GLU A 106 13.73 -41.29 20.12
C GLU A 106 14.27 -41.81 18.76
N ASP A 107 15.59 -41.96 18.66
CA ASP A 107 16.26 -42.64 17.54
C ASP A 107 16.81 -43.99 18.05
N PRO A 108 16.33 -45.15 17.56
CA PRO A 108 15.40 -45.35 16.45
C PRO A 108 13.92 -45.11 16.79
N ALA A 109 13.21 -44.45 15.88
CA ALA A 109 11.81 -44.09 16.06
C ALA A 109 10.86 -45.33 16.13
N PRO A 110 9.81 -45.28 16.98
CA PRO A 110 8.83 -46.35 17.11
C PRO A 110 7.96 -46.48 15.85
N ALA A 111 7.35 -47.66 15.68
CA ALA A 111 6.56 -47.96 14.50
C ALA A 111 5.30 -47.07 14.42
N THR A 112 5.21 -46.26 13.36
CA THR A 112 4.14 -45.25 13.17
C THR A 112 2.72 -45.82 13.26
N LYS A 113 2.52 -47.10 12.92
CA LYS A 113 1.21 -47.76 13.01
C LYS A 113 0.71 -47.88 14.45
N ASP A 114 1.61 -48.09 15.40
CA ASP A 114 1.26 -48.36 16.79
C ASP A 114 0.83 -47.06 17.47
N LEU A 115 1.55 -45.95 17.20
CA LEU A 115 1.14 -44.60 17.61
C LEU A 115 -0.22 -44.19 17.02
N VAL A 116 -0.47 -44.47 15.72
CA VAL A 116 -1.77 -44.19 15.08
C VAL A 116 -2.92 -44.97 15.74
N GLU A 117 -2.67 -46.22 16.11
CA GLU A 117 -3.65 -47.06 16.80
C GLU A 117 -3.90 -46.60 18.25
N LEU A 118 -2.88 -46.07 18.94
CA LEU A 118 -3.02 -45.42 20.25
C LEU A 118 -3.90 -44.17 20.16
N VAL A 119 -3.65 -43.26 19.21
CA VAL A 119 -4.51 -42.09 18.97
C VAL A 119 -5.96 -42.51 18.68
N ARG A 120 -6.15 -43.49 17.79
CA ARG A 120 -7.48 -44.02 17.44
C ARG A 120 -8.23 -44.63 18.64
N ARG A 121 -7.52 -45.19 19.63
CA ARG A 121 -8.13 -45.72 20.86
C ARG A 121 -8.44 -44.63 21.89
N ALA A 122 -7.62 -43.59 21.96
CA ALA A 122 -7.86 -42.45 22.86
C ALA A 122 -9.08 -41.60 22.43
N GLU A 123 -9.37 -41.52 21.13
CA GLU A 123 -10.57 -40.92 20.51
C GLU A 123 -11.86 -41.75 20.70
N ALA A 124 -12.05 -42.41 21.84
CA ALA A 124 -13.09 -43.43 22.03
C ALA A 124 -14.56 -42.96 21.89
N GLU A 125 -14.82 -41.64 21.83
CA GLU A 125 -16.09 -41.08 21.36
C GLU A 125 -15.86 -40.47 19.96
N PRO A 126 -16.50 -40.96 18.88
CA PRO A 126 -16.32 -40.41 17.55
C PRO A 126 -16.87 -38.99 17.46
N ALA A 127 -16.07 -38.04 16.93
CA ALA A 127 -16.53 -36.73 16.53
C ALA A 127 -17.78 -36.82 15.62
N THR A 128 -18.70 -35.87 15.77
CA THR A 128 -19.92 -35.77 14.96
C THR A 128 -19.59 -35.57 13.48
N GLU A 129 -20.52 -35.88 12.54
CA GLU A 129 -20.26 -35.61 11.11
C GLU A 129 -19.95 -34.13 10.86
N ASP A 130 -20.62 -33.20 11.55
CA ASP A 130 -20.38 -31.77 11.40
C ASP A 130 -18.98 -31.36 11.93
N GLU A 131 -18.53 -31.88 13.08
CA GLU A 131 -17.17 -31.65 13.58
C GLU A 131 -16.10 -32.20 12.62
N ARG A 132 -16.31 -33.42 12.09
CA ARG A 132 -15.40 -34.02 11.10
C ARG A 132 -15.33 -33.23 9.80
N LEU A 133 -16.44 -32.65 9.35
CA LEU A 133 -16.47 -31.81 8.15
C LEU A 133 -15.67 -30.52 8.33
N VAL A 134 -15.64 -29.95 9.54
CA VAL A 134 -14.78 -28.81 9.88
C VAL A 134 -13.32 -29.25 9.96
N GLU A 135 -13.03 -30.39 10.59
CA GLU A 135 -11.67 -30.94 10.68
C GLU A 135 -11.10 -31.33 9.30
N ASP A 136 -11.92 -31.83 8.37
CA ASP A 136 -11.54 -32.11 6.96
C ASP A 136 -11.27 -30.84 6.13
N GLU A 137 -11.88 -29.70 6.49
CA GLU A 137 -11.62 -28.41 5.84
C GLU A 137 -10.30 -27.75 6.32
N LEU A 138 -9.75 -28.17 7.46
CA LEU A 138 -8.43 -27.76 7.93
C LEU A 138 -7.32 -28.52 7.18
N HIS A 139 -6.32 -27.78 6.67
CA HIS A 139 -5.32 -28.31 5.74
C HIS A 139 -3.91 -28.03 6.26
N HIS A 140 -3.37 -28.94 7.08
CA HIS A 140 -2.03 -28.78 7.63
C HIS A 140 -0.97 -28.60 6.51
N PRO A 141 0.01 -27.68 6.63
CA PRO A 141 1.01 -27.46 5.58
C PRO A 141 1.85 -28.70 5.25
N ALA A 142 2.00 -29.60 6.24
CA ALA A 142 2.69 -30.88 6.12
C ALA A 142 1.83 -32.02 5.53
N ASP A 143 0.57 -31.76 5.15
CA ASP A 143 -0.26 -32.71 4.38
C ASP A 143 0.27 -32.82 2.95
N GLY A 144 1.37 -33.56 2.81
CA GLY A 144 2.02 -33.84 1.55
C GLY A 144 1.16 -34.67 0.61
N LEU A 145 1.70 -34.96 -0.57
CA LEU A 145 0.97 -35.56 -1.69
C LEU A 145 0.22 -36.87 -1.36
N LYS A 146 0.68 -37.62 -0.36
CA LYS A 146 0.09 -38.89 0.09
C LYS A 146 -1.21 -38.73 0.90
N GLY A 147 -1.41 -37.58 1.56
CA GLY A 147 -2.65 -37.26 2.28
C GLY A 147 -3.71 -36.58 1.40
N THR A 148 -3.30 -35.96 0.29
CA THR A 148 -4.20 -35.24 -0.61
C THR A 148 -4.84 -36.15 -1.67
N ARG A 149 -6.12 -35.94 -1.98
CA ARG A 149 -6.87 -36.64 -3.07
C ARG A 149 -6.33 -36.34 -4.50
N LEU A 150 -5.22 -35.61 -4.63
CA LEU A 150 -4.63 -35.12 -5.88
C LEU A 150 -4.01 -36.21 -6.76
N LEU A 151 -3.32 -37.20 -6.18
CA LEU A 151 -2.68 -38.27 -6.96
C LEU A 151 -3.69 -39.17 -7.70
N PRO A 152 -4.73 -39.74 -7.06
CA PRO A 152 -5.70 -40.58 -7.77
C PRO A 152 -6.56 -39.79 -8.77
N THR A 153 -6.89 -38.52 -8.47
CA THR A 153 -7.62 -37.67 -9.43
C THR A 153 -6.75 -37.28 -10.62
N LEU A 154 -5.50 -36.87 -10.43
CA LEU A 154 -4.55 -36.62 -11.53
C LEU A 154 -4.33 -37.88 -12.40
N ALA A 155 -4.27 -39.06 -11.78
CA ALA A 155 -4.17 -40.32 -12.51
C ALA A 155 -5.45 -40.63 -13.33
N ALA A 156 -6.64 -40.35 -12.78
CA ALA A 156 -7.90 -40.46 -13.50
C ALA A 156 -8.02 -39.43 -14.64
N ASP A 157 -7.60 -38.19 -14.42
CA ASP A 157 -7.55 -37.12 -15.42
C ASP A 157 -6.59 -37.49 -16.57
N ALA A 158 -5.41 -38.03 -16.26
CA ALA A 158 -4.44 -38.53 -17.23
C ALA A 158 -4.94 -39.77 -18.00
N ALA A 159 -5.60 -40.71 -17.31
CA ALA A 159 -6.25 -41.86 -17.94
C ALA A 159 -7.40 -41.43 -18.86
N GLY A 160 -8.20 -40.45 -18.45
CA GLY A 160 -9.24 -39.81 -19.26
C GLY A 160 -8.67 -39.15 -20.51
N LEU A 161 -7.54 -38.44 -20.40
CA LEU A 161 -6.85 -37.86 -21.55
C LEU A 161 -6.28 -38.93 -22.51
N ALA A 162 -5.69 -40.00 -21.98
CA ALA A 162 -5.22 -41.13 -22.77
C ALA A 162 -6.38 -41.83 -23.50
N LEU A 163 -7.51 -42.03 -22.82
CA LEU A 163 -8.75 -42.59 -23.37
C LEU A 163 -9.36 -41.67 -24.44
N ALA A 164 -9.29 -40.34 -24.27
CA ALA A 164 -9.68 -39.36 -25.29
C ALA A 164 -8.76 -39.40 -26.52
N ALA A 165 -7.47 -39.69 -26.35
CA ALA A 165 -6.52 -39.88 -27.45
C ALA A 165 -6.78 -41.22 -28.19
N ILE A 166 -7.03 -42.30 -27.46
CA ILE A 166 -7.35 -43.62 -28.02
C ILE A 166 -8.67 -43.57 -28.80
N THR A 167 -9.74 -43.02 -28.23
CA THR A 167 -11.04 -42.89 -28.91
C THR A 167 -11.03 -41.93 -30.10
N ARG A 168 -10.03 -41.04 -30.19
CA ARG A 168 -9.76 -40.22 -31.38
C ARG A 168 -9.11 -41.01 -32.52
N ILE A 169 -8.40 -42.08 -32.21
CA ILE A 169 -7.74 -43.00 -33.18
C ILE A 169 -8.69 -44.15 -33.57
N ALA A 170 -9.41 -44.72 -32.60
CA ALA A 170 -10.38 -45.80 -32.78
C ALA A 170 -11.74 -45.42 -32.15
N PRO A 171 -12.72 -44.95 -32.94
CA PRO A 171 -14.00 -44.46 -32.41
C PRO A 171 -14.96 -45.62 -32.08
N TRP A 172 -14.72 -46.27 -30.94
CA TRP A 172 -15.68 -47.21 -30.35
C TRP A 172 -16.82 -46.45 -29.65
N ALA A 173 -18.07 -46.95 -29.83
CA ALA A 173 -19.35 -46.48 -29.26
C ALA A 173 -19.36 -45.03 -28.68
N PRO A 174 -19.84 -44.01 -29.43
CA PRO A 174 -19.82 -42.63 -28.97
C PRO A 174 -20.75 -42.42 -27.76
N VAL A 175 -20.16 -42.13 -26.60
CA VAL A 175 -20.90 -41.74 -25.39
C VAL A 175 -21.62 -40.40 -25.64
N PRO A 176 -22.93 -40.27 -25.31
CA PRO A 176 -23.65 -39.02 -25.44
C PRO A 176 -22.98 -37.88 -24.66
N GLY A 177 -22.66 -36.77 -25.34
CA GLY A 177 -22.03 -35.59 -24.72
C GLY A 177 -22.88 -34.94 -23.62
N GLU A 178 -24.17 -35.25 -23.62
CA GLU A 178 -25.16 -34.88 -22.62
C GLU A 178 -24.87 -35.49 -21.22
N LEU A 179 -24.14 -36.62 -21.12
CA LEU A 179 -23.78 -37.21 -19.83
C LEU A 179 -22.72 -36.37 -19.08
N GLY A 180 -21.72 -35.84 -19.79
CA GLY A 180 -20.73 -34.94 -19.19
C GLY A 180 -21.35 -33.61 -18.70
N ALA A 181 -22.38 -33.13 -19.39
CA ALA A 181 -23.17 -31.98 -18.97
C ALA A 181 -23.93 -32.22 -17.65
N LEU A 182 -24.50 -33.42 -17.50
CA LEU A 182 -25.24 -33.83 -16.29
C LEU A 182 -24.32 -33.93 -15.08
N ILE A 183 -23.12 -34.50 -15.22
CA ILE A 183 -22.15 -34.62 -14.11
C ILE A 183 -21.65 -33.23 -13.68
N ALA A 184 -21.27 -32.37 -14.62
CA ALA A 184 -20.86 -30.99 -14.31
C ALA A 184 -21.98 -30.19 -13.61
N ALA A 185 -23.25 -30.42 -13.96
CA ALA A 185 -24.39 -29.81 -13.27
C ALA A 185 -24.62 -30.36 -11.85
N VAL A 186 -24.28 -31.63 -11.58
CA VAL A 186 -24.31 -32.23 -10.23
C VAL A 186 -23.21 -31.64 -9.34
N ASP A 187 -21.97 -31.53 -9.85
CA ASP A 187 -20.83 -30.95 -9.11
C ASP A 187 -21.04 -29.48 -8.75
N LEU A 188 -21.61 -28.69 -9.66
CA LEU A 188 -21.78 -27.24 -9.51
C LEU A 188 -23.07 -26.82 -8.77
N HIS A 189 -24.03 -27.73 -8.55
CA HIS A 189 -25.30 -27.38 -7.91
C HIS A 189 -25.38 -27.97 -6.47
N PRO A 190 -25.31 -27.15 -5.40
CA PRO A 190 -25.12 -27.64 -4.03
C PRO A 190 -26.17 -28.68 -3.59
N LYS A 191 -27.45 -28.48 -3.90
CA LYS A 191 -28.52 -29.43 -3.55
C LYS A 191 -28.42 -30.79 -4.28
N LEU A 192 -27.78 -30.85 -5.45
CA LEU A 192 -27.57 -32.11 -6.15
C LEU A 192 -26.38 -32.86 -5.53
N ARG A 193 -25.31 -32.13 -5.19
CA ARG A 193 -24.15 -32.67 -4.47
C ARG A 193 -24.51 -33.24 -3.10
N GLU A 194 -25.41 -32.59 -2.35
CA GLU A 194 -25.94 -33.13 -1.09
C GLU A 194 -26.73 -34.44 -1.28
N LEU A 195 -27.55 -34.54 -2.33
CA LEU A 195 -28.27 -35.77 -2.67
C LEU A 195 -27.33 -36.93 -3.05
N VAL A 196 -26.18 -36.63 -3.66
CA VAL A 196 -25.14 -37.63 -3.95
C VAL A 196 -24.38 -38.00 -2.67
N ALA A 197 -23.99 -37.02 -1.85
CA ALA A 197 -23.32 -37.25 -0.55
C ALA A 197 -24.11 -38.16 0.39
N GLY A 198 -25.43 -37.94 0.50
CA GLY A 198 -26.32 -38.80 1.28
C GLY A 198 -26.46 -40.24 0.77
N ARG A 199 -26.06 -40.53 -0.48
CA ARG A 199 -26.09 -41.88 -1.05
C ARG A 199 -24.76 -42.64 -0.92
N PHE A 200 -23.62 -41.95 -0.89
CA PHE A 200 -22.29 -42.56 -0.72
C PHE A 200 -21.82 -42.68 0.73
N GLN A 201 -22.69 -42.40 1.71
CA GLN A 201 -22.37 -42.42 3.15
C GLN A 201 -21.13 -41.58 3.48
N GLY A 202 -21.14 -40.32 3.02
CA GLY A 202 -20.10 -39.33 3.31
C GLY A 202 -19.74 -38.45 2.10
N ARG A 203 -19.50 -37.15 2.35
CA ARG A 203 -19.09 -36.18 1.31
C ARG A 203 -17.76 -36.54 0.64
N GLU A 204 -16.77 -37.04 1.39
CA GLU A 204 -15.48 -37.52 0.86
C GLU A 204 -15.64 -38.51 -0.30
N ARG A 205 -16.46 -39.55 -0.09
CA ARG A 205 -16.65 -40.66 -1.02
C ARG A 205 -17.43 -40.22 -2.25
N ALA A 206 -18.50 -39.43 -2.04
CA ALA A 206 -19.26 -38.81 -3.12
C ALA A 206 -18.38 -37.91 -4.01
N ASP A 207 -17.60 -37.00 -3.43
CA ASP A 207 -16.76 -36.07 -4.17
C ASP A 207 -15.66 -36.80 -4.97
N THR A 208 -15.04 -37.82 -4.37
CA THR A 208 -13.97 -38.59 -5.01
C THR A 208 -14.51 -39.44 -6.16
N ALA A 209 -15.64 -40.14 -5.94
CA ALA A 209 -16.28 -40.94 -6.97
C ALA A 209 -16.80 -40.06 -8.12
N THR A 210 -17.44 -38.93 -7.80
CA THR A 210 -17.93 -37.97 -8.81
C THR A 210 -16.77 -37.35 -9.59
N SER A 211 -15.65 -37.00 -8.94
CA SER A 211 -14.44 -36.50 -9.63
C SER A 211 -13.85 -37.51 -10.60
N VAL A 212 -13.70 -38.78 -10.19
CA VAL A 212 -13.14 -39.85 -11.03
C VAL A 212 -14.06 -40.16 -12.22
N VAL A 213 -15.38 -40.18 -12.01
CA VAL A 213 -16.33 -40.43 -13.10
C VAL A 213 -16.52 -39.20 -13.99
N ALA A 214 -16.41 -37.97 -13.47
CA ALA A 214 -16.31 -36.76 -14.27
C ALA A 214 -15.10 -36.83 -15.21
N ALA A 215 -13.91 -37.18 -14.69
CA ALA A 215 -12.69 -37.34 -15.49
C ALA A 215 -12.83 -38.41 -16.59
N LEU A 216 -13.38 -39.59 -16.25
CA LEU A 216 -13.59 -40.68 -17.21
C LEU A 216 -14.67 -40.35 -18.26
N VAL A 217 -15.80 -39.77 -17.84
CA VAL A 217 -16.88 -39.37 -18.77
C VAL A 217 -16.47 -38.19 -19.62
N HIS A 218 -15.70 -37.22 -19.11
CA HIS A 218 -15.10 -36.17 -19.95
C HIS A 218 -14.07 -36.73 -20.93
N GLY A 219 -13.26 -37.71 -20.54
CA GLY A 219 -12.34 -38.42 -21.44
C GLY A 219 -13.04 -39.21 -22.55
N LEU A 220 -14.20 -39.81 -22.27
CA LEU A 220 -15.02 -40.54 -23.24
C LEU A 220 -15.91 -39.65 -24.12
N ALA A 221 -16.46 -38.56 -23.56
CA ALA A 221 -17.47 -37.75 -24.22
C ALA A 221 -16.92 -36.45 -24.86
N SER A 222 -15.78 -35.94 -24.40
CA SER A 222 -15.18 -34.70 -24.88
C SER A 222 -13.81 -34.94 -25.51
N ARG A 223 -13.56 -34.32 -26.67
CA ARG A 223 -12.22 -34.34 -27.27
C ARG A 223 -11.33 -33.34 -26.53
N SER A 224 -10.64 -33.83 -25.51
CA SER A 224 -9.41 -33.30 -24.87
C SER A 224 -9.39 -31.92 -24.21
N GLU A 225 -10.27 -30.96 -24.57
CA GLU A 225 -10.08 -29.55 -24.18
C GLU A 225 -10.26 -29.28 -22.68
N GLY A 226 -11.32 -29.78 -22.04
CA GLY A 226 -11.55 -29.62 -20.60
C GLY A 226 -10.51 -30.35 -19.75
N THR A 227 -10.17 -31.58 -20.11
CA THR A 227 -9.21 -32.43 -19.36
C THR A 227 -7.81 -31.81 -19.26
N VAL A 228 -7.37 -31.04 -20.27
CA VAL A 228 -6.08 -30.32 -20.21
C VAL A 228 -6.11 -29.19 -19.16
N LEU A 229 -7.24 -28.49 -19.02
CA LEU A 229 -7.42 -27.48 -17.98
C LEU A 229 -7.43 -28.12 -16.59
N ASP A 230 -8.16 -29.23 -16.43
CA ASP A 230 -8.26 -29.95 -15.17
C ASP A 230 -6.86 -30.45 -14.74
N ILE A 231 -6.09 -31.07 -15.64
CA ILE A 231 -4.67 -31.43 -15.42
C ILE A 231 -3.82 -30.21 -15.03
N ALA A 232 -3.97 -29.08 -15.73
CA ALA A 232 -3.22 -27.86 -15.40
C ALA A 232 -3.54 -27.34 -13.99
N GLN A 233 -4.80 -27.43 -13.56
CA GLN A 233 -5.24 -27.10 -12.21
C GLN A 233 -4.66 -28.06 -11.17
N ARG A 234 -4.71 -29.39 -11.40
CA ARG A 234 -4.05 -30.39 -10.53
C ARG A 234 -2.55 -30.14 -10.41
N VAL A 235 -1.88 -29.75 -11.50
CA VAL A 235 -0.45 -29.41 -11.50
C VAL A 235 -0.15 -28.15 -10.69
N GLN A 236 -1.01 -27.12 -10.68
CA GLN A 236 -0.80 -25.97 -9.78
C GLN A 236 -1.04 -26.35 -8.32
N GLN A 237 -2.08 -27.13 -8.01
CA GLN A 237 -2.34 -27.66 -6.67
C GLN A 237 -1.17 -28.53 -6.16
N TRP A 238 -0.59 -29.37 -7.03
CA TRP A 238 0.62 -30.15 -6.74
C TRP A 238 1.84 -29.25 -6.44
N ARG A 239 2.04 -28.17 -7.22
CA ARG A 239 3.13 -27.20 -6.99
C ARG A 239 2.94 -26.36 -5.73
N GLU A 240 1.69 -26.08 -5.36
CA GLU A 240 1.32 -25.42 -4.11
C GLU A 240 1.64 -26.33 -2.91
N VAL A 241 1.13 -27.57 -2.89
CA VAL A 241 1.41 -28.55 -1.81
C VAL A 241 2.91 -28.73 -1.60
N LYS A 242 3.67 -28.96 -2.69
CA LYS A 242 5.12 -29.16 -2.62
C LYS A 242 5.89 -27.91 -2.16
N ALA A 243 5.34 -26.71 -2.31
CA ALA A 243 5.94 -25.49 -1.77
C ALA A 243 5.68 -25.37 -0.26
N HIS A 244 4.46 -25.66 0.19
CA HIS A 244 4.10 -25.66 1.62
C HIS A 244 4.84 -26.74 2.41
N GLU A 245 4.95 -27.96 1.87
CA GLU A 245 5.71 -29.07 2.47
C GLU A 245 7.16 -28.64 2.76
N ARG A 246 7.81 -27.96 1.79
CA ARG A 246 9.17 -27.43 1.95
C ARG A 246 9.27 -26.28 2.95
N ALA A 247 8.33 -25.34 2.89
CA ALA A 247 8.29 -24.21 3.82
C ALA A 247 8.07 -24.69 5.26
N TRP A 248 7.23 -25.70 5.45
CA TRP A 248 6.97 -26.33 6.74
C TRP A 248 8.22 -27.06 7.27
N CYS A 249 8.86 -27.94 6.48
CA CYS A 249 10.13 -28.57 6.89
C CYS A 249 11.19 -27.55 7.33
N ALA A 250 11.26 -26.41 6.64
CA ALA A 250 12.21 -25.33 6.92
C ALA A 250 11.81 -24.45 8.12
N ALA A 251 10.61 -24.62 8.67
CA ALA A 251 10.08 -23.80 9.77
C ALA A 251 9.70 -24.57 11.03
N GLU A 252 9.47 -25.88 10.94
CA GLU A 252 9.12 -26.71 12.09
C GLU A 252 10.19 -26.72 13.19
N ALA A 253 11.47 -26.63 12.82
CA ALA A 253 12.56 -26.54 13.79
C ALA A 253 12.52 -25.24 14.61
N ASP A 254 12.18 -24.12 13.96
CA ASP A 254 12.13 -22.79 14.57
C ASP A 254 10.84 -22.60 15.37
N LEU A 255 9.71 -23.12 14.86
CA LEU A 255 8.39 -23.02 15.49
C LEU A 255 8.21 -23.95 16.68
N ILE A 256 8.92 -25.08 16.74
CA ILE A 256 8.71 -26.11 17.77
C ILE A 256 10.05 -26.41 18.44
N GLY A 257 10.42 -25.60 19.43
CA GLY A 257 11.58 -25.85 20.29
C GLY A 257 11.29 -26.96 21.31
N GLY A 258 10.16 -26.86 22.00
CA GLY A 258 9.72 -27.81 23.04
C GLY A 258 8.22 -28.15 23.01
N PRO A 259 7.72 -28.84 24.05
CA PRO A 259 6.30 -29.19 24.16
C PRO A 259 5.40 -27.95 24.29
N ASP A 260 5.83 -26.92 25.02
CA ASP A 260 5.06 -25.68 25.23
C ASP A 260 4.85 -24.88 23.93
N ASP A 261 5.75 -25.05 22.95
CA ASP A 261 5.62 -24.49 21.61
C ASP A 261 4.70 -25.32 20.71
N ALA A 262 4.52 -26.61 20.99
CA ALA A 262 3.67 -27.51 20.22
C ALA A 262 2.19 -27.45 20.65
N GLU A 263 1.94 -27.22 21.94
CA GLU A 263 0.60 -27.20 22.52
C GLU A 263 -0.24 -25.99 22.07
N ALA A 264 -1.50 -26.25 21.71
CA ALA A 264 -2.44 -25.19 21.41
C ALA A 264 -3.89 -25.60 21.74
N GLU A 265 -4.56 -24.81 22.58
CA GLU A 265 -5.96 -25.03 22.94
C GLU A 265 -6.92 -24.86 21.74
N PRO A 266 -8.05 -25.58 21.70
CA PRO A 266 -9.06 -25.39 20.66
C PRO A 266 -9.70 -24.01 20.74
N ILE A 267 -9.75 -23.32 19.59
CA ILE A 267 -10.36 -21.99 19.44
C ILE A 267 -11.74 -22.17 18.81
N VAL A 268 -12.71 -22.68 19.58
CA VAL A 268 -14.12 -22.75 19.14
C VAL A 268 -14.77 -21.40 19.33
N VAL A 269 -15.00 -20.68 18.22
CA VAL A 269 -15.80 -19.46 18.27
C VAL A 269 -16.58 -19.32 16.96
N GLU A 270 -17.87 -19.66 16.99
CA GLU A 270 -18.78 -19.50 15.84
C GLU A 270 -18.86 -18.03 15.39
N ARG A 271 -19.02 -17.81 14.08
CA ARG A 271 -19.24 -16.47 13.55
C ARG A 271 -20.66 -15.99 13.89
N PRO A 272 -20.88 -14.78 14.44
CA PRO A 272 -22.20 -14.30 14.86
C PRO A 272 -23.26 -14.26 13.75
N ARG A 273 -22.82 -14.28 12.49
CA ARG A 273 -23.66 -14.38 11.28
C ARG A 273 -22.99 -15.32 10.27
N PRO A 274 -23.76 -15.97 9.38
CA PRO A 274 -23.21 -16.70 8.24
C PRO A 274 -22.26 -15.83 7.41
N PHE A 275 -21.22 -16.44 6.83
CA PHE A 275 -20.25 -15.73 5.99
C PHE A 275 -20.95 -15.06 4.77
N PRO A 276 -20.63 -13.81 4.41
CA PRO A 276 -21.30 -13.12 3.30
C PRO A 276 -21.05 -13.77 1.93
N GLU A 277 -22.08 -13.87 1.08
CA GLU A 277 -21.93 -14.38 -0.28
C GLU A 277 -21.01 -13.49 -1.14
N SER A 278 -19.96 -14.08 -1.70
CA SER A 278 -19.06 -13.42 -2.64
C SER A 278 -19.79 -12.96 -3.92
N PRO A 279 -19.22 -12.04 -4.70
CA PRO A 279 -19.73 -11.70 -6.03
C PRO A 279 -19.83 -12.93 -6.95
N ALA A 280 -18.91 -13.88 -6.84
CA ALA A 280 -18.89 -15.12 -7.62
C ALA A 280 -20.01 -16.09 -7.22
N ASP A 281 -20.25 -16.32 -5.92
CA ASP A 281 -21.36 -17.16 -5.43
C ASP A 281 -22.71 -16.61 -5.91
N ARG A 282 -22.86 -15.29 -5.80
CA ARG A 282 -24.06 -14.56 -6.19
C ARG A 282 -24.30 -14.62 -7.70
N TYR A 283 -23.22 -14.58 -8.51
CA TYR A 283 -23.29 -14.80 -9.95
C TYR A 283 -23.61 -16.26 -10.27
N ALA A 284 -22.92 -17.23 -9.67
CA ALA A 284 -23.11 -18.66 -9.90
C ALA A 284 -24.56 -19.09 -9.64
N ARG A 285 -25.14 -18.68 -8.50
CA ARG A 285 -26.55 -18.92 -8.18
C ARG A 285 -27.51 -18.35 -9.22
N ARG A 286 -27.25 -17.13 -9.71
CA ARG A 286 -28.07 -16.47 -10.74
C ARG A 286 -27.92 -17.13 -12.11
N ALA A 287 -26.70 -17.51 -12.48
CA ALA A 287 -26.37 -18.15 -13.75
C ALA A 287 -27.04 -19.54 -13.86
N LEU A 288 -26.90 -20.37 -12.82
CA LEU A 288 -27.56 -21.68 -12.75
C LEU A 288 -29.09 -21.57 -12.80
N ALA A 289 -29.69 -20.62 -12.07
CA ALA A 289 -31.13 -20.40 -12.09
C ALA A 289 -31.64 -19.93 -13.47
N ALA A 290 -30.95 -18.96 -14.08
CA ALA A 290 -31.28 -18.47 -15.42
C ALA A 290 -31.09 -19.55 -16.50
N GLY A 291 -30.02 -20.36 -16.39
CA GLY A 291 -29.74 -21.48 -17.27
C GLY A 291 -30.78 -22.59 -17.20
N ALA A 292 -31.23 -22.95 -16.00
CA ALA A 292 -32.32 -23.91 -15.79
C ALA A 292 -33.64 -23.39 -16.40
N ALA A 293 -33.97 -22.11 -16.19
CA ALA A 293 -35.15 -21.48 -16.78
C ALA A 293 -35.09 -21.44 -18.32
N ALA A 294 -33.95 -21.03 -18.89
CA ALA A 294 -33.73 -21.00 -20.34
C ALA A 294 -33.79 -22.40 -20.96
N THR A 295 -33.22 -23.41 -20.28
CA THR A 295 -33.31 -24.82 -20.66
C THR A 295 -34.76 -25.26 -20.71
N ALA A 296 -35.52 -25.08 -19.63
CA ALA A 296 -36.93 -25.48 -19.54
C ALA A 296 -37.80 -24.81 -20.63
N ALA A 297 -37.62 -23.50 -20.85
CA ALA A 297 -38.34 -22.75 -21.88
C ALA A 297 -37.98 -23.20 -23.31
N ALA A 298 -36.75 -23.66 -23.55
CA ALA A 298 -36.29 -24.06 -24.88
C ALA A 298 -36.66 -25.50 -25.29
N ILE A 299 -37.01 -26.38 -24.35
CA ILE A 299 -37.42 -27.77 -24.63
C ILE A 299 -38.50 -27.87 -25.73
N PRO A 300 -39.66 -27.19 -25.64
CA PRO A 300 -40.73 -27.32 -26.64
C PRO A 300 -40.37 -26.80 -28.03
N PHE A 301 -39.39 -25.89 -28.15
CA PHE A 301 -39.02 -25.26 -29.44
C PHE A 301 -37.79 -25.89 -30.10
N THR A 302 -36.85 -26.42 -29.30
CA THR A 302 -35.52 -26.83 -29.79
C THR A 302 -35.19 -28.30 -29.54
N GLY A 303 -36.00 -28.99 -28.72
CA GLY A 303 -35.78 -30.36 -28.28
C GLY A 303 -34.74 -30.49 -27.16
N LEU A 304 -34.80 -31.61 -26.43
CA LEU A 304 -34.04 -31.83 -25.19
C LEU A 304 -32.52 -31.61 -25.34
N ARG A 305 -31.92 -32.04 -26.46
CA ARG A 305 -30.47 -31.91 -26.70
C ARG A 305 -29.99 -30.47 -26.82
N ARG A 306 -30.76 -29.59 -27.47
CA ARG A 306 -30.42 -28.16 -27.61
C ARG A 306 -30.77 -27.39 -26.34
N ALA A 307 -31.88 -27.73 -25.70
CA ALA A 307 -32.21 -27.20 -24.38
C ALA A 307 -31.09 -27.50 -23.36
N ALA A 308 -30.62 -28.75 -23.25
CA ALA A 308 -29.52 -29.12 -22.37
C ALA A 308 -28.22 -28.36 -22.68
N ALA A 309 -27.94 -28.07 -23.95
CA ALA A 309 -26.80 -27.27 -24.36
C ALA A 309 -26.87 -25.79 -23.88
N LEU A 310 -28.07 -25.22 -23.72
CA LEU A 310 -28.24 -23.90 -23.10
C LEU A 310 -27.93 -23.96 -21.59
N GLY A 311 -28.30 -25.05 -20.92
CA GLY A 311 -27.90 -25.33 -19.54
C GLY A 311 -26.38 -25.37 -19.39
N VAL A 312 -25.68 -26.11 -20.27
CA VAL A 312 -24.21 -26.16 -20.29
C VAL A 312 -23.58 -24.77 -20.47
N ALA A 313 -24.11 -23.95 -21.38
CA ALA A 313 -23.59 -22.60 -21.61
C ALA A 313 -23.66 -21.71 -20.35
N SER A 314 -24.60 -21.96 -19.44
CA SER A 314 -24.80 -21.18 -18.22
C SER A 314 -23.90 -21.58 -17.03
N LEU A 315 -23.07 -22.61 -17.17
CA LEU A 315 -22.28 -23.14 -16.06
C LEU A 315 -21.21 -22.13 -15.60
N PRO A 316 -21.17 -21.73 -14.30
CA PRO A 316 -20.27 -20.72 -13.77
C PRO A 316 -18.87 -21.30 -13.47
N LYS A 317 -18.27 -22.05 -14.42
CA LYS A 317 -16.97 -22.72 -14.23
C LYS A 317 -15.80 -21.72 -14.15
N ALA A 318 -15.85 -20.60 -14.88
CA ALA A 318 -14.72 -19.68 -14.97
C ALA A 318 -14.38 -18.92 -13.65
N PRO A 319 -15.33 -18.37 -12.86
CA PRO A 319 -15.04 -17.79 -11.55
C PRO A 319 -14.36 -18.79 -10.61
N ALA A 320 -14.98 -19.97 -10.42
CA ALA A 320 -14.46 -21.00 -9.54
C ALA A 320 -13.04 -21.47 -9.91
N VAL A 321 -12.76 -21.63 -11.22
CA VAL A 321 -11.42 -21.99 -11.71
C VAL A 321 -10.42 -20.85 -11.53
N GLY A 322 -10.80 -19.60 -11.85
CA GLY A 322 -9.92 -18.43 -11.73
C GLY A 322 -9.54 -18.11 -10.29
N GLU A 323 -10.49 -18.16 -9.36
CA GLU A 323 -10.28 -17.94 -7.93
C GLU A 323 -9.44 -19.06 -7.30
N ALA A 324 -9.73 -20.32 -7.63
CA ALA A 324 -8.91 -21.45 -7.18
C ALA A 324 -7.47 -21.37 -7.72
N ALA A 325 -7.28 -20.92 -8.97
CA ALA A 325 -5.97 -20.76 -9.59
C ALA A 325 -5.17 -19.59 -8.98
N PHE A 326 -5.84 -18.47 -8.69
CA PHE A 326 -5.27 -17.34 -7.98
C PHE A 326 -4.84 -17.76 -6.56
N ALA A 327 -5.72 -18.38 -5.79
CA ALA A 327 -5.45 -18.81 -4.42
C ALA A 327 -4.27 -19.82 -4.37
N ALA A 328 -4.28 -20.85 -5.22
CA ALA A 328 -3.21 -21.86 -5.23
C ALA A 328 -1.84 -21.26 -5.63
N GLN A 329 -1.83 -20.33 -6.58
CA GLN A 329 -0.60 -19.62 -6.96
C GLN A 329 -0.20 -18.57 -5.91
N LEU A 330 -1.13 -17.94 -5.18
CA LEU A 330 -0.81 -17.04 -4.06
C LEU A 330 -0.21 -17.81 -2.87
N GLY A 331 -0.82 -18.93 -2.48
CA GLY A 331 -0.28 -19.83 -1.44
C GLY A 331 1.13 -20.30 -1.79
N ARG A 332 1.38 -20.65 -3.05
CA ARG A 332 2.74 -20.97 -3.53
C ARG A 332 3.72 -19.79 -3.37
N VAL A 333 3.28 -18.54 -3.50
CA VAL A 333 4.13 -17.34 -3.35
C VAL A 333 4.44 -17.07 -1.88
N LEU A 334 3.43 -17.19 -1.02
CA LEU A 334 3.57 -17.09 0.45
C LEU A 334 4.54 -18.16 0.97
N ALA A 335 4.39 -19.41 0.56
CA ALA A 335 5.31 -20.49 0.91
C ALA A 335 6.74 -20.23 0.43
N THR A 336 6.95 -19.63 -0.75
CA THR A 336 8.29 -19.23 -1.22
C THR A 336 8.87 -18.00 -0.50
N ARG A 337 8.08 -17.31 0.32
CA ARG A 337 8.51 -16.24 1.25
C ARG A 337 8.48 -16.70 2.71
N ASN A 338 8.54 -18.01 2.96
CA ASN A 338 8.52 -18.62 4.30
C ASN A 338 7.28 -18.28 5.15
N ALA A 339 6.16 -17.95 4.52
CA ALA A 339 4.86 -17.85 5.19
C ALA A 339 4.06 -19.16 5.00
N LEU A 340 3.55 -19.69 6.11
CA LEU A 340 2.85 -20.97 6.19
C LEU A 340 1.33 -20.72 6.17
N VAL A 341 0.67 -21.17 5.11
CA VAL A 341 -0.80 -21.11 5.02
C VAL A 341 -1.37 -22.36 5.71
N MET A 342 -1.85 -22.18 6.94
CA MET A 342 -2.49 -23.23 7.74
C MET A 342 -3.91 -23.56 7.22
N GLU A 343 -4.59 -22.58 6.62
CA GLU A 343 -5.89 -22.81 5.97
C GLU A 343 -5.96 -22.17 4.58
N ARG A 344 -6.02 -23.02 3.55
CA ARG A 344 -6.03 -22.58 2.14
C ARG A 344 -7.39 -22.03 1.67
N SER A 345 -8.46 -22.26 2.43
CA SER A 345 -9.81 -21.77 2.12
C SER A 345 -9.84 -20.23 2.12
N VAL A 346 -9.16 -19.63 3.10
CA VAL A 346 -9.06 -18.18 3.32
C VAL A 346 -8.51 -17.44 2.10
N LEU A 347 -7.50 -18.00 1.42
CA LEU A 347 -6.93 -17.40 0.21
C LEU A 347 -7.94 -17.28 -0.96
N ARG A 348 -9.00 -18.10 -0.95
CA ARG A 348 -10.10 -18.03 -1.95
C ARG A 348 -11.14 -16.98 -1.60
N ARG A 349 -11.25 -16.57 -0.34
CA ARG A 349 -12.24 -15.61 0.20
C ARG A 349 -11.68 -14.18 0.34
N LEU A 350 -10.45 -13.93 -0.11
CA LEU A 350 -9.78 -12.62 -0.04
C LEU A 350 -10.51 -11.51 -0.81
N ASP A 351 -11.38 -11.84 -1.75
CA ASP A 351 -12.17 -10.84 -2.48
C ASP A 351 -13.26 -10.19 -1.60
N ALA A 352 -13.77 -10.94 -0.62
CA ALA A 352 -14.82 -10.54 0.31
C ALA A 352 -14.31 -9.71 1.51
N VAL A 353 -13.02 -9.81 1.88
CA VAL A 353 -12.39 -9.04 2.97
C VAL A 353 -12.61 -7.54 2.78
N ASP A 354 -13.12 -6.85 3.79
CA ASP A 354 -13.41 -5.40 3.76
C ASP A 354 -12.87 -4.61 4.97
N VAL A 355 -12.52 -5.29 6.06
CA VAL A 355 -11.89 -4.70 7.25
C VAL A 355 -10.53 -5.33 7.53
N LEU A 356 -9.54 -4.49 7.83
CA LEU A 356 -8.23 -4.89 8.35
C LEU A 356 -8.10 -4.43 9.80
N VAL A 357 -7.91 -5.37 10.72
CA VAL A 357 -7.59 -5.12 12.13
C VAL A 357 -6.09 -5.33 12.35
N LEU A 358 -5.44 -4.33 12.90
CA LEU A 358 -4.00 -4.28 13.17
C LEU A 358 -3.78 -4.22 14.67
N ASP A 359 -3.27 -5.29 15.27
CA ASP A 359 -2.96 -5.36 16.70
C ASP A 359 -1.55 -4.84 16.99
N GLU A 360 -1.44 -3.80 17.82
CA GLU A 360 -0.16 -3.14 18.12
C GLU A 360 0.91 -4.13 18.63
N ALA A 361 0.51 -5.15 19.40
CA ALA A 361 1.42 -6.17 19.94
C ALA A 361 2.21 -6.90 18.83
N ALA A 362 1.55 -7.20 17.71
CA ALA A 362 2.14 -7.88 16.55
C ALA A 362 2.93 -6.96 15.60
N LEU A 363 2.82 -5.64 15.76
CA LEU A 363 3.37 -4.66 14.83
C LEU A 363 4.70 -4.06 15.29
N GLY A 364 5.07 -4.21 16.57
CA GLY A 364 6.39 -3.80 17.06
C GLY A 364 7.54 -4.65 16.51
N SER A 365 8.74 -4.08 16.44
CA SER A 365 9.99 -4.84 16.20
C SER A 365 10.53 -5.55 17.44
N GLY A 366 9.91 -5.35 18.62
CA GLY A 366 10.46 -5.73 19.92
C GLY A 366 11.48 -4.72 20.47
N ARG A 367 12.06 -3.86 19.61
CA ARG A 367 13.00 -2.81 20.00
C ARG A 367 12.29 -1.49 20.30
N SER A 368 12.92 -0.70 21.16
CA SER A 368 12.54 0.66 21.50
C SER A 368 13.45 1.69 20.83
N VAL A 369 12.91 2.90 20.60
CA VAL A 369 13.65 4.07 20.10
C VAL A 369 13.32 5.30 20.94
N LEU A 370 14.34 6.13 21.18
CA LEU A 370 14.16 7.48 21.72
C LEU A 370 13.48 8.35 20.67
N SER A 371 12.25 8.82 20.93
CA SER A 371 11.42 9.54 19.95
C SER A 371 11.31 11.05 20.20
N ASP A 372 11.49 11.50 21.44
CA ASP A 372 11.53 12.91 21.84
C ASP A 372 12.44 13.09 23.06
N LEU A 373 12.99 14.30 23.25
CA LEU A 373 13.92 14.64 24.32
C LEU A 373 13.64 16.05 24.84
N VAL A 374 13.23 16.16 26.11
CA VAL A 374 12.98 17.43 26.78
C VAL A 374 14.14 17.76 27.72
N PRO A 375 15.08 18.65 27.35
CA PRO A 375 16.19 19.03 28.20
C PRO A 375 15.72 19.97 29.31
N LEU A 376 16.28 19.82 30.51
CA LEU A 376 15.97 20.69 31.65
C LEU A 376 16.84 21.96 31.66
N PRO A 377 16.40 23.04 32.35
CA PRO A 377 17.14 24.30 32.36
C PRO A 377 18.56 24.17 32.94
N GLY A 378 19.56 24.33 32.07
CA GLY A 378 20.99 24.21 32.38
C GLY A 378 21.73 23.14 31.57
N THR A 379 21.01 22.25 30.87
CA THR A 379 21.59 21.21 30.01
C THR A 379 21.59 21.66 28.54
N ALA A 380 22.67 21.43 27.80
CA ALA A 380 22.65 21.58 26.35
C ALA A 380 21.88 20.40 25.71
N PRO A 381 21.01 20.62 24.70
CA PRO A 381 20.27 19.53 24.06
C PRO A 381 21.17 18.49 23.38
N ALA A 382 22.28 18.94 22.77
CA ALA A 382 23.27 18.09 22.10
C ALA A 382 23.93 17.11 23.09
N ASP A 383 24.52 17.60 24.17
CA ASP A 383 25.14 16.78 25.23
C ASP A 383 24.16 15.75 25.82
N ALA A 384 22.90 16.17 26.02
CA ALA A 384 21.85 15.31 26.53
C ALA A 384 21.48 14.20 25.54
N ALA A 385 21.39 14.51 24.24
CA ALA A 385 21.12 13.53 23.21
C ALA A 385 22.30 12.56 23.04
N GLU A 386 23.54 13.05 22.99
CA GLU A 386 24.74 12.22 22.86
C GLU A 386 24.85 11.21 24.00
N ARG A 387 24.72 11.67 25.26
CA ARG A 387 24.77 10.77 26.43
C ARG A 387 23.56 9.85 26.53
N ALA A 388 22.38 10.29 26.10
CA ALA A 388 21.22 9.42 26.04
C ALA A 388 21.40 8.30 25.01
N PHE A 389 21.79 8.60 23.77
CA PHE A 389 21.99 7.57 22.74
C PHE A 389 23.18 6.64 23.04
N ALA A 390 24.20 7.10 23.76
CA ALA A 390 25.30 6.24 24.23
C ALA A 390 24.89 5.26 25.35
N LEU A 391 23.95 5.68 26.23
CA LEU A 391 23.46 4.87 27.34
C LEU A 391 22.19 4.06 27.01
N PHE A 392 21.52 4.36 25.90
CA PHE A 392 20.24 3.76 25.54
C PHE A 392 20.41 2.37 24.94
N ASP A 393 19.78 1.40 25.60
CA ASP A 393 19.67 0.04 25.12
C ASP A 393 18.29 -0.13 24.43
N PRO A 394 18.24 -0.39 23.11
CA PRO A 394 16.99 -0.62 22.40
C PRO A 394 16.24 -1.88 22.83
N GLU A 395 16.90 -2.83 23.50
CA GLU A 395 16.35 -4.14 23.85
C GLU A 395 15.94 -4.24 25.33
N ASP A 396 16.57 -3.46 26.23
CA ASP A 396 16.14 -3.32 27.64
C ASP A 396 16.09 -1.84 28.09
N VAL A 397 14.92 -1.24 27.89
CA VAL A 397 14.58 0.11 28.40
C VAL A 397 14.19 0.14 29.89
N THR A 398 14.19 -1.00 30.59
CA THR A 398 13.86 -1.07 32.02
C THR A 398 15.11 -1.05 32.92
N ALA A 399 16.26 -1.49 32.39
CA ALA A 399 17.54 -1.39 33.06
C ALA A 399 17.95 0.07 33.32
N VAL A 400 18.70 0.28 34.41
CA VAL A 400 19.42 1.53 34.64
C VAL A 400 20.86 1.35 34.15
N ARG A 401 21.22 2.01 33.06
CA ARG A 401 22.58 2.03 32.50
C ARG A 401 23.36 3.22 33.08
N ARG A 402 24.66 3.05 33.29
CA ARG A 402 25.56 4.05 33.90
C ARG A 402 26.86 4.18 33.10
N ASP A 403 27.33 5.41 32.93
CA ASP A 403 28.58 5.79 32.30
C ASP A 403 29.14 7.02 33.04
N ASP A 404 30.27 6.84 33.74
CA ASP A 404 30.85 7.81 34.68
C ASP A 404 29.81 8.45 35.65
N GLU A 405 29.57 9.76 35.51
CA GLU A 405 28.67 10.56 36.34
C GLU A 405 27.21 10.51 35.87
N TRP A 406 26.92 9.82 34.75
CA TRP A 406 25.62 9.78 34.08
C TRP A 406 24.87 8.47 34.31
N GLU A 407 23.55 8.58 34.51
CA GLU A 407 22.63 7.44 34.60
C GLU A 407 21.41 7.65 33.69
N LEU A 408 21.02 6.62 32.93
CA LEU A 408 19.80 6.58 32.11
C LEU A 408 18.93 5.41 32.55
N GLY A 409 17.62 5.62 32.65
CA GLY A 409 16.65 4.56 32.98
C GLY A 409 15.27 5.10 33.35
N PRO A 410 14.35 4.24 33.82
CA PRO A 410 13.03 4.66 34.29
C PRO A 410 13.13 5.66 35.47
N ILE A 411 12.35 6.74 35.42
CA ILE A 411 12.44 7.86 36.39
C ILE A 411 12.19 7.41 37.84
N ASP A 412 11.31 6.42 38.02
CA ASP A 412 11.00 5.76 39.29
C ASP A 412 12.17 4.96 39.86
N ARG A 413 13.04 4.41 39.01
CA ARG A 413 14.23 3.62 39.40
C ARG A 413 15.47 4.48 39.65
N LEU A 414 15.49 5.72 39.16
CA LEU A 414 16.65 6.63 39.24
C LEU A 414 16.71 7.49 40.53
N ASP A 415 15.62 7.59 41.28
CA ASP A 415 15.44 8.48 42.46
C ASP A 415 16.16 9.86 42.34
N PRO A 416 15.83 10.68 41.32
CA PRO A 416 16.55 11.91 41.05
C PRO A 416 16.27 12.99 42.12
N ARG A 417 17.34 13.70 42.51
CA ARG A 417 17.31 14.83 43.45
C ARG A 417 16.51 16.02 42.92
N GLY A 418 15.20 16.00 43.14
CA GLY A 418 14.30 17.17 43.08
C GLY A 418 13.03 16.97 42.25
N ARG A 419 11.94 17.60 42.70
CA ARG A 419 10.57 17.47 42.13
C ARG A 419 10.36 18.04 40.71
N ARG A 420 11.41 18.42 39.97
CA ARG A 420 11.26 19.14 38.67
C ARG A 420 10.91 18.23 37.49
N GLY A 421 11.15 16.92 37.56
CA GLY A 421 10.84 15.99 36.46
C GLY A 421 9.34 15.74 36.22
N VAL A 422 8.53 15.67 37.28
CA VAL A 422 7.11 15.24 37.22
C VAL A 422 6.23 16.12 36.33
N ARG A 423 6.56 17.41 36.17
CA ARG A 423 5.81 18.32 35.28
C ARG A 423 6.15 18.12 33.81
N GLU A 424 7.41 17.82 33.51
CA GLU A 424 7.90 17.64 32.14
C GLU A 424 7.57 16.23 31.62
N GLN A 425 7.62 15.20 32.49
CA GLN A 425 7.10 13.85 32.23
C GLN A 425 5.65 13.87 31.70
N ARG A 426 4.79 14.77 32.23
CA ARG A 426 3.40 14.93 31.76
C ARG A 426 3.28 15.47 30.32
N LYS A 427 4.31 16.12 29.77
CA LYS A 427 4.31 16.52 28.36
C LYS A 427 4.48 15.33 27.42
N LEU A 428 5.16 14.28 27.89
CA LEU A 428 5.47 13.05 27.15
C LEU A 428 4.53 11.88 27.51
N ALA A 429 3.40 12.15 28.17
CA ALA A 429 2.47 11.14 28.69
C ALA A 429 1.66 10.36 27.63
N GLY A 430 2.07 10.41 26.35
CA GLY A 430 1.42 9.71 25.24
C GLY A 430 2.38 8.82 24.42
N HIS A 431 3.59 8.57 24.93
CA HIS A 431 4.60 7.68 24.33
C HIS A 431 4.62 6.32 25.04
N ALA A 432 5.25 5.30 24.44
CA ALA A 432 5.29 3.95 25.00
C ALA A 432 5.99 3.87 26.38
N GLY A 433 6.97 4.73 26.63
CA GLY A 433 7.67 4.86 27.91
C GLY A 433 8.32 6.23 28.10
N VAL A 434 8.79 6.52 29.31
CA VAL A 434 9.51 7.76 29.63
C VAL A 434 10.73 7.46 30.50
N LEU A 435 11.92 7.83 30.01
CA LEU A 435 13.19 7.68 30.72
C LEU A 435 13.67 9.02 31.28
N GLY A 436 14.45 8.97 32.36
CA GLY A 436 15.21 10.10 32.87
C GLY A 436 16.68 9.96 32.52
N LEU A 437 17.32 11.05 32.11
CA LEU A 437 18.78 11.16 32.07
C LEU A 437 19.23 12.01 33.26
N THR A 438 20.07 11.45 34.12
CA THR A 438 20.62 12.15 35.29
C THR A 438 22.13 12.29 35.19
N LYS A 439 22.66 13.34 35.82
CA LYS A 439 24.08 13.51 36.13
C LYS A 439 24.21 13.84 37.62
N ASP A 440 25.07 13.16 38.36
CA ASP A 440 25.22 13.31 39.82
C ASP A 440 23.90 13.13 40.61
N ARG A 441 23.04 12.21 40.12
CA ARG A 441 21.64 12.01 40.56
C ARG A 441 20.74 13.25 40.44
N ARG A 442 21.13 14.25 39.65
CA ARG A 442 20.27 15.38 39.27
C ARG A 442 19.75 15.17 37.85
N LEU A 443 18.44 15.22 37.68
CA LEU A 443 17.78 15.08 36.38
C LEU A 443 18.20 16.22 35.43
N GLN A 444 18.70 15.85 34.25
CA GLN A 444 19.21 16.76 33.21
C GLN A 444 18.32 16.80 31.97
N ALA A 445 17.66 15.68 31.63
CA ALA A 445 16.66 15.59 30.57
C ALA A 445 15.61 14.50 30.87
N VAL A 446 14.48 14.59 30.19
CA VAL A 446 13.42 13.56 30.18
C VAL A 446 13.22 13.13 28.73
N LEU A 447 13.15 11.83 28.47
CA LEU A 447 13.10 11.27 27.12
C LEU A 447 11.84 10.44 26.92
N ALA A 448 11.21 10.59 25.76
CA ALA A 448 10.17 9.71 25.29
C ALA A 448 10.79 8.48 24.63
N VAL A 449 10.20 7.33 24.92
CA VAL A 449 10.49 6.06 24.27
C VAL A 449 9.25 5.61 23.53
N ASP A 450 9.40 5.25 22.27
CA ASP A 450 8.37 4.54 21.50
C ASP A 450 8.91 3.18 21.03
N VAL A 451 7.99 2.27 20.69
CA VAL A 451 8.35 1.00 20.06
C VAL A 451 8.76 1.28 18.62
N GLU A 452 9.92 0.77 18.19
CA GLU A 452 10.35 0.88 16.80
C GLU A 452 9.39 0.08 15.92
N THR A 453 8.60 0.79 15.12
CA THR A 453 7.75 0.21 14.09
C THR A 453 8.62 -0.24 12.91
N PRO A 454 8.60 -1.54 12.53
CA PRO A 454 9.19 -1.98 11.28
C PRO A 454 8.57 -1.20 10.12
N PRO A 455 9.34 -0.86 9.08
CA PRO A 455 8.82 -0.22 7.88
C PRO A 455 7.51 -0.86 7.38
N ALA A 456 7.47 -2.19 7.34
CA ALA A 456 6.33 -2.96 6.84
C ALA A 456 4.96 -2.60 7.46
N VAL A 457 4.91 -1.94 8.62
CA VAL A 457 3.66 -1.42 9.23
C VAL A 457 3.01 -0.32 8.37
N ASP A 458 3.77 0.69 7.89
CA ASP A 458 3.18 1.73 7.02
C ASP A 458 2.90 1.19 5.62
N ALA A 459 3.69 0.22 5.15
CA ALA A 459 3.42 -0.50 3.92
C ALA A 459 2.07 -1.23 4.00
N LEU A 460 1.80 -1.90 5.12
CA LEU A 460 0.56 -2.62 5.39
C LEU A 460 -0.63 -1.67 5.45
N ALA A 461 -0.49 -0.55 6.14
CA ALA A 461 -1.50 0.50 6.19
C ALA A 461 -1.76 1.16 4.82
N SER A 462 -0.71 1.36 4.02
CA SER A 462 -0.82 1.91 2.66
C SER A 462 -1.52 0.92 1.73
N ALA A 463 -1.12 -0.35 1.74
CA ALA A 463 -1.76 -1.42 0.98
C ALA A 463 -3.25 -1.57 1.36
N ALA A 464 -3.60 -1.41 2.64
CA ALA A 464 -4.99 -1.46 3.10
C ALA A 464 -5.85 -0.34 2.53
N ARG A 465 -5.31 0.89 2.54
CA ARG A 465 -5.97 2.05 1.91
C ARG A 465 -6.12 1.87 0.38
N GLU A 466 -5.11 1.34 -0.30
CA GLU A 466 -5.19 1.03 -1.74
C GLU A 466 -6.17 -0.10 -2.08
N ALA A 467 -6.28 -1.09 -1.19
CA ALA A 467 -7.29 -2.14 -1.26
C ALA A 467 -8.72 -1.61 -0.98
N GLY A 468 -8.85 -0.40 -0.43
CA GLY A 468 -10.12 0.16 0.01
C GLY A 468 -10.68 -0.60 1.22
N LEU A 469 -9.80 -1.05 2.12
CA LEU A 469 -10.16 -1.66 3.40
C LEU A 469 -10.29 -0.58 4.48
N ARG A 470 -11.25 -0.79 5.39
CA ARG A 470 -11.32 -0.02 6.64
C ARG A 470 -10.21 -0.48 7.58
N VAL A 471 -9.37 0.43 8.04
CA VAL A 471 -8.24 0.13 8.93
C VAL A 471 -8.65 0.36 10.38
N VAL A 472 -8.70 -0.71 11.15
CA VAL A 472 -8.98 -0.70 12.59
C VAL A 472 -7.68 -1.03 13.32
N VAL A 473 -7.33 -0.28 14.36
CA VAL A 473 -6.13 -0.55 15.17
C VAL A 473 -6.54 -0.99 16.56
N ALA A 474 -6.03 -2.13 17.02
CA ALA A 474 -6.21 -2.59 18.38
C ALA A 474 -5.06 -2.09 19.26
N THR A 475 -5.39 -1.23 20.22
CA THR A 475 -4.45 -0.67 21.19
C THR A 475 -5.21 -0.16 22.41
N ASP A 476 -4.59 -0.27 23.58
CA ASP A 476 -5.10 0.30 24.82
C ASP A 476 -4.45 1.67 25.14
N ARG A 477 -3.72 2.26 24.19
CA ARG A 477 -3.08 3.59 24.32
C ARG A 477 -4.03 4.71 23.87
N ASP A 478 -4.03 5.82 24.62
CA ASP A 478 -4.75 7.06 24.27
C ASP A 478 -4.35 7.66 22.90
N ARG A 479 -3.18 7.29 22.38
CA ARG A 479 -2.70 7.64 21.03
C ARG A 479 -2.19 6.37 20.33
N PRO A 480 -2.86 5.89 19.26
CA PRO A 480 -2.32 4.80 18.47
C PRO A 480 -1.03 5.25 17.76
N PRO A 481 0.01 4.40 17.67
CA PRO A 481 1.21 4.72 16.90
C PRO A 481 0.89 4.87 15.40
N ILE A 482 -0.12 4.13 14.93
CA ILE A 482 -0.59 4.09 13.55
C ILE A 482 -1.61 5.23 13.34
N ARG A 483 -1.11 6.37 12.84
CA ARG A 483 -1.91 7.61 12.59
C ARG A 483 -3.00 7.47 11.53
N CYS A 484 -3.09 6.34 10.84
CA CYS A 484 -3.96 6.10 9.69
C CYS A 484 -5.20 5.24 10.00
N ALA A 485 -5.46 4.92 11.27
CA ALA A 485 -6.64 4.18 11.72
C ALA A 485 -7.95 4.95 11.46
N ASP A 486 -8.95 4.27 10.90
CA ASP A 486 -10.33 4.74 10.80
C ASP A 486 -11.11 4.53 12.12
N GLN A 487 -10.66 3.56 12.94
CA GLN A 487 -11.23 3.24 14.24
C GLN A 487 -10.17 2.61 15.16
N VAL A 488 -10.28 2.85 16.47
CA VAL A 488 -9.49 2.16 17.51
C VAL A 488 -10.39 1.19 18.27
N VAL A 489 -9.86 0.02 18.65
CA VAL A 489 -10.54 -1.01 19.45
C VAL A 489 -9.63 -1.50 20.59
N PRO A 490 -10.16 -2.11 21.67
CA PRO A 490 -9.34 -2.64 22.75
C PRO A 490 -8.40 -3.76 22.28
N SER A 491 -7.20 -3.83 22.88
CA SER A 491 -6.21 -4.88 22.58
C SER A 491 -6.40 -6.13 23.45
N GLY A 492 -5.49 -7.11 23.32
CA GLY A 492 -5.41 -8.25 24.23
C GLY A 492 -6.72 -9.04 24.35
N THR A 493 -7.24 -9.19 25.57
CA THR A 493 -8.47 -9.97 25.82
C THR A 493 -9.72 -9.36 25.20
N GLY A 494 -9.75 -8.05 24.95
CA GLY A 494 -10.88 -7.36 24.32
C GLY A 494 -10.97 -7.55 22.80
N LEU A 495 -9.86 -7.89 22.15
CA LEU A 495 -9.74 -7.97 20.69
C LEU A 495 -10.73 -8.99 20.06
N VAL A 496 -10.95 -10.13 20.71
CA VAL A 496 -11.94 -11.13 20.25
C VAL A 496 -13.35 -10.54 20.21
N GLY A 497 -13.72 -9.73 21.20
CA GLY A 497 -15.02 -9.03 21.22
C GLY A 497 -15.16 -8.03 20.08
N ALA A 498 -14.10 -7.25 19.81
CA ALA A 498 -14.08 -6.27 18.71
C ALA A 498 -14.20 -6.94 17.33
N VAL A 499 -13.51 -8.06 17.09
CA VAL A 499 -13.64 -8.86 15.85
C VAL A 499 -15.07 -9.35 15.67
N ARG A 500 -15.72 -9.81 16.74
CA ARG A 500 -17.11 -10.29 16.71
C ARG A 500 -18.12 -9.17 16.49
N GLU A 501 -17.89 -7.97 17.04
CA GLU A 501 -18.72 -6.79 16.77
C GLU A 501 -18.64 -6.39 15.29
N LEU A 502 -17.44 -6.37 14.70
CA LEU A 502 -17.24 -6.10 13.27
C LEU A 502 -17.97 -7.12 12.40
N GLN A 503 -17.84 -8.42 12.67
CA GLN A 503 -18.56 -9.48 11.95
C GLN A 503 -20.09 -9.43 12.15
N GLY A 504 -20.55 -9.02 13.34
CA GLY A 504 -21.97 -8.78 13.62
C GLY A 504 -22.57 -7.65 12.77
N ASN A 505 -21.73 -6.69 12.38
CA ASN A 505 -22.02 -5.62 11.41
C ASN A 505 -21.83 -6.04 9.93
N ASP A 506 -21.72 -7.34 9.67
CA ASP A 506 -21.60 -7.96 8.34
C ASP A 506 -20.25 -7.77 7.62
N HIS A 507 -19.22 -7.30 8.34
CA HIS A 507 -17.85 -7.21 7.82
C HIS A 507 -17.13 -8.56 7.75
N VAL A 508 -16.18 -8.68 6.83
CA VAL A 508 -15.25 -9.81 6.69
C VAL A 508 -13.86 -9.34 7.15
N VAL A 509 -13.44 -9.86 8.30
CA VAL A 509 -12.37 -9.27 9.11
C VAL A 509 -11.06 -10.02 8.92
N LEU A 510 -10.07 -9.35 8.34
CA LEU A 510 -8.67 -9.76 8.36
C LEU A 510 -8.00 -9.20 9.61
N VAL A 511 -7.35 -10.05 10.41
CA VAL A 511 -6.65 -9.65 11.64
C VAL A 511 -5.16 -9.95 11.51
N VAL A 512 -4.30 -8.97 11.79
CA VAL A 512 -2.86 -9.15 11.98
C VAL A 512 -2.56 -9.00 13.47
N SER A 513 -2.19 -10.08 14.14
CA SER A 513 -2.04 -10.14 15.61
C SER A 513 -1.12 -11.29 16.04
N ASP A 514 -0.68 -11.31 17.31
CA ASP A 514 -0.02 -12.44 17.98
C ASP A 514 -1.00 -13.19 18.91
N ASN A 515 -2.18 -12.60 19.16
CA ASN A 515 -3.24 -13.18 19.97
C ASN A 515 -3.92 -14.34 19.26
N ARG A 516 -3.45 -15.56 19.58
CA ARG A 516 -4.00 -16.85 19.14
C ARG A 516 -5.53 -16.90 19.05
N ARG A 517 -6.25 -16.44 20.08
CA ARG A 517 -7.71 -16.49 20.14
C ARG A 517 -8.38 -15.49 19.19
N ALA A 518 -7.79 -14.32 18.98
CA ALA A 518 -8.28 -13.35 17.99
C ALA A 518 -8.02 -13.84 16.55
N LEU A 519 -6.86 -14.44 16.31
CA LEU A 519 -6.47 -15.01 15.02
C LEU A 519 -7.43 -16.12 14.56
N GLY A 520 -7.80 -17.04 15.46
CA GLY A 520 -8.79 -18.08 15.17
C GLY A 520 -10.25 -17.61 15.17
N ALA A 521 -10.53 -16.40 15.67
CA ALA A 521 -11.87 -15.79 15.62
C ALA A 521 -12.12 -14.95 14.35
N ALA A 522 -11.05 -14.53 13.67
CA ALA A 522 -11.07 -13.76 12.44
C ALA A 522 -11.61 -14.55 11.24
N ASP A 523 -12.06 -13.86 10.19
CA ASP A 523 -12.34 -14.49 8.89
C ASP A 523 -11.05 -14.74 8.08
N CYS A 524 -9.96 -14.03 8.42
CA CYS A 524 -8.61 -14.23 7.90
C CYS A 524 -7.58 -13.79 8.97
N GLY A 525 -7.07 -14.74 9.77
CA GLY A 525 -6.08 -14.46 10.82
C GLY A 525 -4.64 -14.62 10.32
N VAL A 526 -3.84 -13.56 10.39
CA VAL A 526 -2.41 -13.56 10.02
C VAL A 526 -1.57 -13.39 11.28
N GLY A 527 -0.91 -14.46 11.70
CA GLY A 527 -0.06 -14.49 12.88
C GLY A 527 1.39 -14.18 12.52
N VAL A 528 1.98 -13.15 13.11
CA VAL A 528 3.42 -12.86 12.93
C VAL A 528 4.20 -13.55 14.04
N HIS A 529 4.96 -14.58 13.69
CA HIS A 529 5.84 -15.28 14.63
C HIS A 529 7.15 -14.50 14.82
N ARG A 530 7.65 -14.49 16.06
CA ARG A 530 8.93 -13.91 16.45
C ARG A 530 9.69 -14.93 17.30
N ASP A 531 11.01 -14.95 17.17
CA ASP A 531 11.88 -15.85 17.94
C ASP A 531 11.66 -15.63 19.45
N GLY A 532 11.55 -16.73 20.21
CA GLY A 532 11.28 -16.70 21.65
C GLY A 532 9.83 -16.37 22.06
N VAL A 533 8.93 -16.09 21.12
CA VAL A 533 7.48 -15.99 21.36
C VAL A 533 6.81 -17.27 20.85
N PRO A 534 6.12 -18.04 21.70
CA PRO A 534 5.62 -19.35 21.30
C PRO A 534 4.54 -19.19 20.22
N PRO A 535 4.45 -20.07 19.19
CA PRO A 535 3.87 -19.72 17.89
C PRO A 535 2.41 -19.22 17.92
N PRO A 536 1.99 -18.41 16.92
CA PRO A 536 0.63 -17.89 16.83
C PRO A 536 -0.38 -18.95 16.31
N TRP A 537 -0.46 -20.10 16.99
CA TRP A 537 -1.42 -21.16 16.67
C TRP A 537 -2.86 -20.64 16.71
N GLY A 538 -3.64 -20.96 15.67
CA GLY A 538 -4.92 -20.29 15.38
C GLY A 538 -4.83 -19.25 14.26
N ALA A 539 -3.63 -18.86 13.83
CA ALA A 539 -3.46 -18.15 12.57
C ALA A 539 -3.80 -19.03 11.37
N HIS A 540 -4.57 -18.48 10.44
CA HIS A 540 -4.84 -19.08 9.14
C HIS A 540 -3.62 -18.95 8.21
N VAL A 541 -2.79 -17.92 8.40
CA VAL A 541 -1.46 -17.77 7.82
C VAL A 541 -0.45 -17.38 8.92
N VAL A 542 0.57 -18.21 9.14
CA VAL A 542 1.71 -17.89 10.01
C VAL A 542 2.81 -17.28 9.15
N ALA A 543 3.16 -16.02 9.44
CA ALA A 543 4.23 -15.29 8.77
C ALA A 543 5.45 -15.13 9.68
N ARG A 544 6.66 -15.16 9.11
CA ARG A 544 7.90 -14.79 9.82
C ARG A 544 8.15 -13.28 9.85
N ASP A 545 7.47 -12.54 8.97
CA ASP A 545 7.63 -11.10 8.81
C ASP A 545 6.27 -10.44 8.51
N LEU A 546 6.25 -9.11 8.57
CA LEU A 546 5.09 -8.32 8.16
C LEU A 546 4.97 -8.22 6.63
N ASP A 547 6.02 -8.54 5.85
CA ASP A 547 6.00 -8.47 4.38
C ASP A 547 5.02 -9.50 3.77
N ALA A 548 4.85 -10.67 4.40
CA ALA A 548 3.80 -11.62 4.02
C ALA A 548 2.39 -11.09 4.33
N ALA A 549 2.20 -10.32 5.42
CA ALA A 549 0.93 -9.66 5.72
C ALA A 549 0.63 -8.54 4.71
N VAL A 550 1.63 -7.73 4.33
CA VAL A 550 1.53 -6.74 3.25
C VAL A 550 1.10 -7.41 1.94
N LEU A 551 1.75 -8.51 1.57
CA LEU A 551 1.42 -9.28 0.36
C LEU A 551 -0.03 -9.82 0.36
N LEU A 552 -0.55 -10.24 1.51
CA LEU A 552 -1.95 -10.67 1.64
C LEU A 552 -2.93 -9.50 1.45
N VAL A 553 -2.63 -8.34 2.01
CA VAL A 553 -3.46 -7.14 1.82
C VAL A 553 -3.39 -6.62 0.38
N GLU A 554 -2.22 -6.64 -0.27
CA GLU A 554 -2.08 -6.37 -1.71
C GLU A 554 -2.82 -7.40 -2.59
N ALA A 555 -3.01 -8.63 -2.10
CA ALA A 555 -3.74 -9.68 -2.82
C ALA A 555 -5.26 -9.44 -2.85
N VAL A 556 -5.86 -8.75 -1.87
CA VAL A 556 -7.30 -8.43 -1.83
C VAL A 556 -7.79 -7.70 -3.11
N PRO A 557 -7.22 -6.56 -3.53
CA PRO A 557 -7.65 -5.88 -4.75
C PRO A 557 -7.30 -6.67 -6.03
N ALA A 558 -6.36 -7.63 -5.97
CA ALA A 558 -6.10 -8.55 -7.07
C ALA A 558 -7.18 -9.63 -7.16
N ALA A 559 -7.56 -10.28 -6.05
CA ALA A 559 -8.64 -11.25 -5.94
C ALA A 559 -9.99 -10.65 -6.41
N ARG A 560 -10.33 -9.46 -5.90
CA ARG A 560 -11.52 -8.68 -6.33
C ARG A 560 -11.52 -8.38 -7.83
N ARG A 561 -10.38 -8.36 -8.52
CA ARG A 561 -10.32 -8.20 -9.98
C ARG A 561 -10.42 -9.56 -10.69
N VAL A 562 -9.73 -10.60 -10.23
CA VAL A 562 -9.85 -11.98 -10.77
C VAL A 562 -11.31 -12.40 -10.79
N SER A 563 -12.04 -12.23 -9.67
CA SER A 563 -13.46 -12.58 -9.59
C SER A 563 -14.31 -11.83 -10.62
N ARG A 564 -14.17 -10.49 -10.71
CA ARG A 564 -14.89 -9.65 -11.70
C ARG A 564 -14.57 -10.01 -13.15
N ASP A 565 -13.30 -10.24 -13.46
CA ASP A 565 -12.85 -10.54 -14.81
C ASP A 565 -13.31 -11.96 -15.21
N ALA A 566 -13.27 -12.93 -14.28
CA ALA A 566 -13.78 -14.29 -14.50
C ALA A 566 -15.32 -14.36 -14.61
N ILE A 567 -16.06 -13.54 -13.86
CA ILE A 567 -17.52 -13.36 -14.03
C ILE A 567 -17.83 -12.78 -15.43
N THR A 568 -17.03 -11.81 -15.88
CA THR A 568 -17.19 -11.20 -17.21
C THR A 568 -16.92 -12.21 -18.33
N LEU A 569 -15.86 -13.03 -18.18
CA LEU A 569 -15.54 -14.13 -19.08
C LEU A 569 -16.65 -15.19 -19.11
N ALA A 570 -17.24 -15.55 -17.96
CA ALA A 570 -18.37 -16.48 -17.89
C ALA A 570 -19.61 -15.93 -18.60
N GLN A 571 -19.94 -14.65 -18.43
CA GLN A 571 -21.06 -14.01 -19.14
C GLN A 571 -20.85 -14.03 -20.67
N ALA A 572 -19.64 -13.72 -21.14
CA ALA A 572 -19.30 -13.80 -22.56
C ALA A 572 -19.39 -15.25 -23.08
N ALA A 573 -18.86 -16.22 -22.33
CA ALA A 573 -18.94 -17.65 -22.64
C ALA A 573 -20.38 -18.17 -22.69
N SER A 574 -21.26 -17.72 -21.79
CA SER A 574 -22.68 -18.07 -21.82
C SER A 574 -23.36 -17.56 -23.08
N GLY A 575 -23.05 -16.33 -23.53
CA GLY A 575 -23.54 -15.80 -24.80
C GLY A 575 -23.06 -16.62 -26.01
N ILE A 576 -21.75 -16.87 -26.10
CA ILE A 576 -21.12 -17.64 -27.18
C ILE A 576 -21.66 -19.08 -27.21
N GLY A 577 -21.73 -19.72 -26.04
CA GLY A 577 -22.23 -21.09 -25.87
C GLY A 577 -23.70 -21.23 -26.24
N ALA A 578 -24.54 -20.26 -25.87
CA ALA A 578 -25.95 -20.24 -26.25
C ALA A 578 -26.14 -20.04 -27.77
N VAL A 579 -25.37 -19.13 -28.39
CA VAL A 579 -25.36 -18.98 -29.86
C VAL A 579 -24.88 -20.26 -30.54
N SER A 580 -23.88 -20.96 -30.01
CA SER A 580 -23.42 -22.23 -30.59
C SER A 580 -24.44 -23.37 -30.41
N ALA A 581 -25.13 -23.44 -29.27
CA ALA A 581 -26.20 -24.40 -29.01
C ALA A 581 -27.38 -24.25 -30.01
N LEU A 582 -27.70 -23.02 -30.41
CA LEU A 582 -28.78 -22.71 -31.35
C LEU A 582 -28.35 -22.79 -32.83
N SER A 583 -27.12 -22.39 -33.16
CA SER A 583 -26.64 -22.29 -34.55
C SER A 583 -26.13 -23.60 -35.14
N THR A 584 -25.71 -24.56 -34.30
CA THR A 584 -25.04 -25.77 -34.79
C THR A 584 -26.01 -26.83 -35.32
N ARG A 585 -25.74 -27.28 -36.56
CA ARG A 585 -26.46 -28.39 -37.24
C ARG A 585 -25.82 -29.77 -36.98
N GLY A 586 -24.73 -29.82 -36.22
CA GLY A 586 -24.00 -31.05 -35.91
C GLY A 586 -24.63 -31.88 -34.78
N PRO A 587 -24.18 -33.13 -34.58
CA PRO A 587 -24.83 -34.09 -33.68
C PRO A 587 -24.70 -33.81 -32.17
N ALA A 588 -23.88 -32.83 -31.75
CA ALA A 588 -23.55 -32.59 -30.33
C ALA A 588 -23.52 -31.08 -29.98
N PRO A 589 -24.68 -30.41 -29.82
CA PRO A 589 -24.74 -28.99 -29.49
C PRO A 589 -24.14 -28.68 -28.10
N ALA A 590 -24.35 -29.56 -27.12
CA ALA A 590 -23.83 -29.42 -25.75
C ALA A 590 -22.29 -29.34 -25.71
N ARG A 591 -21.60 -30.08 -26.59
CA ARG A 591 -20.13 -30.06 -26.69
C ARG A 591 -19.60 -28.69 -27.14
N ASN A 592 -20.30 -28.01 -28.05
CA ASN A 592 -19.85 -26.70 -28.54
C ASN A 592 -20.16 -25.59 -27.53
N ALA A 593 -21.24 -25.74 -26.75
CA ALA A 593 -21.50 -24.89 -25.59
C ALA A 593 -20.41 -25.06 -24.50
N ALA A 594 -20.04 -26.30 -24.17
CA ALA A 594 -18.99 -26.61 -23.20
C ALA A 594 -17.65 -25.94 -23.56
N ARG A 595 -17.24 -25.98 -24.83
CA ARG A 595 -16.01 -25.33 -25.31
C ARG A 595 -15.90 -23.84 -25.01
N ALA A 596 -17.02 -23.10 -25.08
CA ALA A 596 -17.02 -21.68 -24.72
C ALA A 596 -16.75 -21.50 -23.22
N VAL A 597 -17.34 -22.35 -22.38
CA VAL A 597 -17.17 -22.34 -20.92
C VAL A 597 -15.78 -22.80 -20.50
N ASP A 598 -15.26 -23.89 -21.06
CA ASP A 598 -13.91 -24.39 -20.79
C ASP A 598 -12.83 -23.41 -21.28
N GLY A 599 -13.03 -22.79 -22.46
CA GLY A 599 -12.14 -21.75 -22.97
C GLY A 599 -12.08 -20.52 -22.06
N ALA A 600 -13.22 -20.02 -21.59
CA ALA A 600 -13.27 -18.93 -20.61
C ALA A 600 -12.66 -19.33 -19.25
N SER A 601 -12.84 -20.58 -18.83
CA SER A 601 -12.23 -21.12 -17.61
C SER A 601 -10.71 -21.22 -17.73
N ALA A 602 -10.18 -21.57 -18.91
CA ALA A 602 -8.75 -21.57 -19.18
C ALA A 602 -8.14 -20.15 -19.19
N ILE A 603 -8.88 -19.16 -19.71
CA ILE A 603 -8.45 -17.75 -19.64
C ILE A 603 -8.47 -17.25 -18.20
N ALA A 604 -9.54 -17.52 -17.43
CA ALA A 604 -9.66 -17.15 -16.02
C ALA A 604 -8.58 -17.82 -15.15
N PHE A 605 -8.24 -19.08 -15.45
CA PHE A 605 -7.12 -19.80 -14.84
C PHE A 605 -5.78 -19.08 -15.06
N VAL A 606 -5.48 -18.73 -16.32
CA VAL A 606 -4.23 -18.04 -16.69
C VAL A 606 -4.17 -16.65 -16.06
N ASP A 607 -5.28 -15.90 -16.05
CA ASP A 607 -5.36 -14.58 -15.41
C ASP A 607 -5.12 -14.68 -13.89
N GLY A 608 -5.79 -15.61 -13.19
CA GLY A 608 -5.59 -15.86 -11.77
C GLY A 608 -4.14 -16.20 -11.42
N VAL A 609 -3.54 -17.15 -12.16
CA VAL A 609 -2.11 -17.51 -12.00
C VAL A 609 -1.19 -16.31 -12.29
N TRP A 610 -1.46 -15.54 -13.34
CA TRP A 610 -0.62 -14.43 -13.76
C TRP A 610 -0.69 -13.24 -12.79
N ARG A 611 -1.86 -12.93 -12.23
CA ARG A 611 -2.03 -11.88 -11.22
C ARG A 611 -1.35 -12.24 -9.91
N ALA A 612 -1.54 -13.46 -9.43
CA ALA A 612 -0.83 -13.95 -8.25
C ALA A 612 0.70 -13.95 -8.44
N ARG A 613 1.21 -14.26 -9.64
CA ARG A 613 2.65 -14.13 -9.97
C ARG A 613 3.14 -12.68 -10.05
N ARG A 614 2.29 -11.73 -10.48
CA ARG A 614 2.65 -10.30 -10.50
C ARG A 614 2.83 -9.71 -9.10
N LEU A 615 2.12 -10.23 -8.10
CA LEU A 615 2.35 -9.87 -6.68
C LEU A 615 3.73 -10.34 -6.18
N SER A 616 4.25 -11.46 -6.71
CA SER A 616 5.60 -11.94 -6.38
C SER A 616 6.71 -10.96 -6.79
N GLY A 617 6.48 -10.23 -7.89
CA GLY A 617 7.47 -9.38 -8.55
C GLY A 617 7.77 -8.04 -7.88
N GLY A 618 7.27 -7.81 -6.66
CA GLY A 618 7.60 -6.62 -5.88
C GLY A 618 7.19 -5.33 -6.59
N ARG A 619 5.87 -5.05 -6.64
CA ARG A 619 5.46 -3.66 -6.86
C ARG A 619 6.12 -2.79 -5.80
N GLY A 620 6.43 -1.55 -6.16
CA GLY A 620 6.99 -0.55 -5.26
C GLY A 620 6.05 -0.26 -4.09
N VAL A 621 6.13 -1.11 -3.07
CA VAL A 621 5.81 -0.78 -1.68
C VAL A 621 6.39 0.59 -1.45
N VAL A 622 5.55 1.57 -1.05
CA VAL A 622 6.04 2.88 -0.60
C VAL A 622 7.09 2.56 0.43
N THR A 623 8.35 2.93 0.19
CA THR A 623 9.38 2.72 1.20
C THR A 623 8.91 3.52 2.43
N PRO A 624 8.57 2.82 3.52
CA PRO A 624 7.88 3.41 4.66
C PRO A 624 8.64 4.60 5.23
N ALA A 625 7.94 5.53 5.86
CA ALA A 625 8.61 6.61 6.57
C ALA A 625 9.48 5.96 7.64
N SER A 626 10.80 6.19 7.63
CA SER A 626 11.63 5.72 8.73
C SER A 626 11.16 6.46 9.99
N SER A 627 10.50 5.74 10.89
CA SER A 627 10.11 6.23 12.22
C SER A 627 11.32 6.60 13.09
N GLN A 628 12.52 6.22 12.64
CA GLN A 628 13.80 6.58 13.22
C GLN A 628 14.04 8.11 13.16
N PRO A 629 14.20 8.78 14.31
CA PRO A 629 14.40 10.22 14.34
C PRO A 629 15.88 10.55 14.10
N TRP A 630 16.33 10.44 12.84
CA TRP A 630 17.71 10.74 12.42
C TRP A 630 18.21 12.11 12.92
N HIS A 631 17.31 13.09 12.99
CA HIS A 631 17.57 14.45 13.47
C HIS A 631 17.96 14.54 14.96
N LEU A 632 17.48 13.61 15.79
CA LEU A 632 17.81 13.45 17.21
C LEU A 632 19.07 12.60 17.45
N MET A 633 19.49 11.79 16.47
CA MET A 633 20.64 10.90 16.63
C MET A 633 21.98 11.64 16.44
N PRO A 634 23.02 11.34 17.23
CA PRO A 634 24.39 11.74 16.96
C PRO A 634 24.89 11.17 15.62
N ALA A 635 25.72 11.93 14.89
CA ALA A 635 26.20 11.56 13.57
C ALA A 635 26.93 10.19 13.52
N ALA A 636 27.69 9.85 14.58
CA ALA A 636 28.35 8.55 14.71
C ALA A 636 27.35 7.39 14.82
N THR A 637 26.29 7.54 15.63
CA THR A 637 25.22 6.55 15.78
C THR A 637 24.45 6.33 14.46
N VAL A 638 24.27 7.38 13.66
CA VAL A 638 23.64 7.26 12.33
C VAL A 638 24.53 6.47 11.37
N LEU A 639 25.84 6.74 11.34
CA LEU A 639 26.78 6.00 10.49
C LEU A 639 26.82 4.51 10.85
N ASP A 640 26.94 4.18 12.14
CA ASP A 640 26.93 2.81 12.65
C ASP A 640 25.63 2.08 12.31
N ARG A 641 24.47 2.69 12.59
CA ARG A 641 23.14 2.12 12.29
C ARG A 641 22.88 1.93 10.79
N LEU A 642 23.56 2.69 9.92
CA LEU A 642 23.51 2.52 8.47
C LEU A 642 24.61 1.59 7.91
N GLY A 643 25.51 1.08 8.76
CA GLY A 643 26.68 0.30 8.36
C GLY A 643 27.57 1.06 7.36
N SER A 644 27.83 2.34 7.64
CA SER A 644 28.62 3.25 6.80
C SER A 644 29.69 3.98 7.62
N GLY A 645 30.63 4.65 6.95
CA GLY A 645 31.71 5.43 7.58
C GLY A 645 31.78 6.84 7.02
N ARG A 646 32.60 7.72 7.63
CA ARG A 646 32.85 9.08 7.10
C ARG A 646 33.48 9.05 5.69
N ASP A 647 34.22 7.98 5.37
CA ASP A 647 34.81 7.71 4.04
C ASP A 647 33.81 7.08 3.03
N GLY A 648 32.53 7.00 3.40
CA GLY A 648 31.43 6.48 2.58
C GLY A 648 31.35 4.96 2.47
N LEU A 649 30.46 4.48 1.60
CA LEU A 649 30.27 3.06 1.33
C LEU A 649 31.33 2.51 0.36
N THR A 650 31.55 1.19 0.39
CA THR A 650 32.32 0.53 -0.68
C THR A 650 31.52 0.48 -1.98
N GLY A 651 32.20 0.50 -3.11
CA GLY A 651 31.59 0.41 -4.44
C GLY A 651 30.92 -0.94 -4.73
N GLU A 652 31.12 -1.95 -3.90
CA GLU A 652 30.38 -3.21 -3.91
C GLU A 652 29.11 -3.12 -3.05
N GLU A 653 29.21 -2.58 -1.83
CA GLU A 653 28.07 -2.42 -0.94
C GLU A 653 27.00 -1.50 -1.52
N ALA A 654 27.41 -0.37 -2.09
CA ALA A 654 26.52 0.53 -2.81
C ALA A 654 25.77 -0.20 -3.94
N ARG A 655 26.46 -1.02 -4.73
CA ARG A 655 25.85 -1.83 -5.80
C ARG A 655 24.95 -2.96 -5.27
N ARG A 656 25.26 -3.54 -4.09
CA ARG A 656 24.41 -4.53 -3.41
C ARG A 656 23.09 -3.88 -2.99
N ARG A 657 23.14 -2.76 -2.27
CA ARG A 657 21.97 -1.97 -1.87
C ARG A 657 21.18 -1.49 -3.09
N GLN A 658 21.86 -0.99 -4.12
CA GLN A 658 21.22 -0.49 -5.34
C GLN A 658 20.47 -1.59 -6.08
N ARG A 659 20.98 -2.83 -6.17
CA ARG A 659 20.24 -3.96 -6.77
C ARG A 659 18.96 -4.30 -6.00
N THR A 660 19.01 -4.24 -4.67
CA THR A 660 17.85 -4.47 -3.79
C THR A 660 16.80 -3.36 -3.92
N SER A 661 17.21 -2.11 -4.14
CA SER A 661 16.31 -0.96 -4.36
C SER A 661 15.79 -0.88 -5.79
N ALA A 662 16.66 -1.00 -6.79
CA ALA A 662 16.31 -0.92 -8.21
C ALA A 662 15.44 -2.09 -8.69
N GLY A 663 15.49 -3.25 -8.01
CA GLY A 663 14.54 -4.35 -8.23
C GLY A 663 13.06 -3.95 -8.04
N ARG A 664 12.77 -2.81 -7.38
CA ARG A 664 11.42 -2.24 -7.22
C ARG A 664 11.04 -1.17 -8.26
N GLN A 665 11.99 -0.64 -9.02
CA GLN A 665 11.72 0.39 -10.04
C GLN A 665 11.65 -0.21 -11.44
N ALA A 666 10.44 -0.14 -12.01
CA ALA A 666 10.05 -0.36 -13.41
C ALA A 666 11.09 -1.05 -14.34
N VAL A 667 10.93 -2.37 -14.50
CA VAL A 667 11.44 -3.08 -15.69
C VAL A 667 10.95 -2.35 -16.94
N GLY A 668 11.87 -1.86 -17.77
CA GLY A 668 11.54 -1.08 -18.97
C GLY A 668 10.58 -1.82 -19.90
N THR A 669 9.72 -1.07 -20.59
CA THR A 669 8.61 -1.62 -21.39
C THR A 669 9.13 -2.57 -22.48
N SER A 670 9.05 -3.87 -22.22
CA SER A 670 9.38 -4.90 -23.22
C SER A 670 8.30 -4.95 -24.30
N LEU A 671 8.67 -5.33 -25.53
CA LEU A 671 7.71 -5.45 -26.64
C LEU A 671 6.56 -6.41 -26.29
N GLY A 672 6.87 -7.55 -25.64
CA GLY A 672 5.86 -8.51 -25.20
C GLY A 672 4.91 -7.95 -24.12
N SER A 673 5.42 -7.17 -23.17
CA SER A 673 4.55 -6.50 -22.17
C SER A 673 3.71 -5.38 -22.78
N ALA A 674 4.23 -4.65 -23.77
CA ALA A 674 3.47 -3.63 -24.50
C ALA A 674 2.37 -4.27 -25.37
N PHE A 675 2.66 -5.39 -26.03
CA PHE A 675 1.69 -6.15 -26.83
C PHE A 675 0.53 -6.69 -25.98
N LEU A 676 0.83 -7.26 -24.81
CA LEU A 676 -0.20 -7.70 -23.86
C LEU A 676 -1.00 -6.53 -23.26
N ALA A 677 -0.40 -5.35 -23.12
CA ALA A 677 -1.11 -4.14 -22.68
C ALA A 677 -2.05 -3.60 -23.76
N GLU A 678 -1.64 -3.59 -25.03
CA GLU A 678 -2.48 -3.19 -26.16
C GLU A 678 -3.65 -4.16 -26.37
N LEU A 679 -3.43 -5.47 -26.17
CA LEU A 679 -4.51 -6.46 -26.15
C LEU A 679 -5.50 -6.28 -24.96
N ALA A 680 -5.13 -5.52 -23.92
CA ALA A 680 -6.00 -5.19 -22.80
C ALA A 680 -6.78 -3.87 -22.96
N ASN A 681 -6.65 -3.20 -24.11
CA ASN A 681 -7.40 -2.01 -24.50
C ASN A 681 -8.94 -2.29 -24.48
N PRO A 682 -9.80 -1.40 -23.94
CA PRO A 682 -11.26 -1.63 -23.83
C PRO A 682 -12.00 -2.02 -25.13
N LEU A 683 -11.41 -1.77 -26.31
CA LEU A 683 -11.96 -2.20 -27.60
C LEU A 683 -11.65 -3.67 -27.94
N THR A 684 -10.50 -4.19 -27.51
CA THR A 684 -10.03 -5.53 -27.85
C THR A 684 -10.96 -6.66 -27.37
N PRO A 685 -11.51 -6.65 -26.13
CA PRO A 685 -12.48 -7.66 -25.70
C PRO A 685 -13.74 -7.74 -26.57
N VAL A 686 -14.17 -6.61 -27.17
CA VAL A 686 -15.35 -6.57 -28.06
C VAL A 686 -15.03 -7.27 -29.38
N LEU A 687 -13.88 -6.95 -29.98
CA LEU A 687 -13.41 -7.55 -31.23
C LEU A 687 -13.11 -9.05 -31.06
N ALA A 688 -12.46 -9.42 -29.96
CA ALA A 688 -12.24 -10.81 -29.56
C ALA A 688 -13.57 -11.57 -29.34
N GLY A 689 -14.57 -10.92 -28.72
CA GLY A 689 -15.92 -11.45 -28.59
C GLY A 689 -16.59 -11.67 -29.95
N GLY A 690 -16.47 -10.72 -30.88
CA GLY A 690 -16.96 -10.85 -32.26
C GLY A 690 -16.29 -12.00 -33.02
N ALA A 691 -14.97 -12.13 -32.93
CA ALA A 691 -14.22 -13.25 -33.50
C ALA A 691 -14.66 -14.60 -32.91
N ALA A 692 -14.84 -14.68 -31.57
CA ALA A 692 -15.29 -15.88 -30.89
C ALA A 692 -16.73 -16.28 -31.25
N VAL A 693 -17.65 -15.31 -31.37
CA VAL A 693 -19.03 -15.54 -31.86
C VAL A 693 -19.00 -16.04 -33.31
N SER A 694 -18.19 -15.42 -34.18
CA SER A 694 -18.06 -15.85 -35.58
C SER A 694 -17.53 -17.28 -35.70
N ALA A 695 -16.50 -17.62 -34.91
CA ALA A 695 -15.99 -18.99 -34.79
C ALA A 695 -17.04 -19.98 -34.24
N ALA A 696 -17.84 -19.58 -33.24
CA ALA A 696 -18.87 -20.41 -32.63
C ALA A 696 -20.09 -20.69 -33.52
N VAL A 697 -20.41 -19.75 -34.43
CA VAL A 697 -21.37 -19.92 -35.53
C VAL A 697 -20.74 -20.72 -36.70
N GLY A 698 -19.42 -20.92 -36.64
CA GLY A 698 -18.64 -21.81 -37.50
C GLY A 698 -18.03 -21.13 -38.73
N SER A 699 -17.78 -19.82 -38.69
CA SER A 699 -17.04 -19.07 -39.72
C SER A 699 -15.59 -18.81 -39.26
N PRO A 700 -14.67 -19.78 -39.46
CA PRO A 700 -13.28 -19.63 -39.01
C PRO A 700 -12.51 -18.57 -39.80
N VAL A 701 -12.91 -18.28 -41.04
CA VAL A 701 -12.26 -17.26 -41.89
C VAL A 701 -12.53 -15.87 -41.34
N ASP A 702 -13.79 -15.52 -41.07
CA ASP A 702 -14.15 -14.24 -40.48
C ASP A 702 -13.51 -14.07 -39.09
N ALA A 703 -13.50 -15.13 -38.27
CA ALA A 703 -12.84 -15.13 -36.97
C ALA A 703 -11.31 -14.90 -37.08
N ALA A 704 -10.66 -15.55 -38.05
CA ALA A 704 -9.23 -15.38 -38.31
C ALA A 704 -8.88 -13.99 -38.87
N LEU A 705 -9.76 -13.40 -39.69
CA LEU A 705 -9.62 -12.03 -40.17
C LEU A 705 -9.68 -11.03 -39.01
N VAL A 706 -10.68 -11.11 -38.14
CA VAL A 706 -10.80 -10.22 -36.98
C VAL A 706 -9.63 -10.42 -36.00
N ALA A 707 -9.25 -11.67 -35.70
CA ALA A 707 -8.09 -11.96 -34.85
C ALA A 707 -6.76 -11.47 -35.48
N GLY A 708 -6.62 -11.57 -36.80
CA GLY A 708 -5.47 -11.08 -37.54
C GLY A 708 -5.35 -9.55 -37.52
N VAL A 709 -6.45 -8.84 -37.76
CA VAL A 709 -6.50 -7.36 -37.64
C VAL A 709 -6.13 -6.93 -36.23
N VAL A 710 -6.79 -7.50 -35.20
CA VAL A 710 -6.47 -7.20 -33.79
C VAL A 710 -5.00 -7.50 -33.46
N GLY A 711 -4.46 -8.62 -33.92
CA GLY A 711 -3.06 -8.99 -33.68
C GLY A 711 -2.06 -8.05 -34.35
N VAL A 712 -2.33 -7.60 -35.58
CA VAL A 712 -1.49 -6.63 -36.30
C VAL A 712 -1.63 -5.23 -35.69
N SER A 713 -2.84 -4.77 -35.38
CA SER A 713 -3.10 -3.52 -34.65
C SER A 713 -2.34 -3.49 -33.32
N ALA A 714 -2.41 -4.57 -32.53
CA ALA A 714 -1.71 -4.69 -31.26
C ALA A 714 -0.18 -4.73 -31.41
N LEU A 715 0.34 -5.38 -32.46
CA LEU A 715 1.77 -5.40 -32.76
C LEU A 715 2.26 -3.99 -33.12
N ILE A 716 1.58 -3.29 -34.02
CA ILE A 716 1.91 -1.91 -34.41
C ILE A 716 1.86 -0.97 -33.18
N GLY A 717 0.78 -1.05 -32.39
CA GLY A 717 0.63 -0.28 -31.15
C GLY A 717 1.77 -0.53 -30.16
N SER A 718 2.12 -1.79 -29.92
CA SER A 718 3.22 -2.17 -29.01
C SER A 718 4.61 -1.70 -29.46
N VAL A 719 4.93 -1.80 -30.75
CA VAL A 719 6.18 -1.27 -31.31
C VAL A 719 6.22 0.24 -31.10
N GLN A 720 5.13 0.94 -31.43
CA GLN A 720 5.04 2.38 -31.32
C GLN A 720 5.09 2.86 -29.86
N GLN A 721 4.49 2.12 -28.93
CA GLN A 721 4.58 2.42 -27.50
C GLN A 721 6.03 2.33 -27.02
N VAL A 722 6.77 1.26 -27.36
CA VAL A 722 8.19 1.12 -27.00
C VAL A 722 9.05 2.23 -27.60
N VAL A 723 8.78 2.66 -28.84
CA VAL A 723 9.45 3.81 -29.47
C VAL A 723 9.14 5.12 -28.74
N THR A 724 7.88 5.32 -28.34
CA THR A 724 7.42 6.50 -27.60
C THR A 724 8.02 6.59 -26.21
N ASP A 725 8.00 5.47 -25.46
CA ASP A 725 8.59 5.35 -24.12
C ASP A 725 10.10 5.62 -24.15
N ARG A 726 10.83 5.08 -25.14
CA ARG A 726 12.27 5.37 -25.33
C ARG A 726 12.53 6.84 -25.65
N ALA A 727 11.71 7.45 -26.50
CA ALA A 727 11.84 8.87 -26.81
C ALA A 727 11.59 9.75 -25.57
N LEU A 728 10.60 9.40 -24.75
CA LEU A 728 10.31 10.09 -23.48
C LEU A 728 11.45 9.88 -22.47
N ALA A 729 11.93 8.65 -22.26
CA ALA A 729 13.06 8.37 -21.38
C ALA A 729 14.33 9.15 -21.79
N THR A 730 14.59 9.29 -23.09
CA THR A 730 15.71 10.08 -23.61
C THR A 730 15.56 11.58 -23.32
N LEU A 731 14.33 12.11 -23.31
CA LEU A 731 14.06 13.50 -22.92
C LEU A 731 14.24 13.71 -21.41
N LEU A 732 13.85 12.74 -20.58
CA LEU A 732 13.94 12.81 -19.11
C LEU A 732 15.37 12.62 -18.59
N GLY A 733 16.17 11.74 -19.20
CA GLY A 733 17.55 11.49 -18.81
C GLY A 733 18.49 12.70 -18.93
N ARG A 734 18.04 13.79 -19.57
CA ARG A 734 18.78 15.06 -19.68
C ARG A 734 18.63 15.98 -18.45
N SER A 735 17.76 15.65 -17.50
CA SER A 735 17.52 16.46 -16.29
C SER A 735 17.79 15.71 -14.98
N ALA A 736 18.65 14.69 -14.99
CA ALA A 736 19.02 13.97 -13.78
C ALA A 736 19.87 14.86 -12.86
N VAL A 737 19.47 15.00 -11.59
CA VAL A 737 20.28 15.66 -10.57
C VAL A 737 21.54 14.82 -10.35
N ARG A 738 22.70 15.47 -10.39
CA ARG A 738 24.00 14.85 -10.10
C ARG A 738 24.47 15.24 -8.71
N ALA A 739 25.22 14.36 -8.08
CA ALA A 739 25.78 14.55 -6.75
C ALA A 739 27.20 13.98 -6.66
N THR A 740 28.00 14.53 -5.76
CA THR A 740 29.33 13.99 -5.45
C THR A 740 29.21 13.06 -4.24
N ALA A 741 29.25 11.74 -4.47
CA ALA A 741 29.23 10.74 -3.42
C ALA A 741 30.65 10.26 -3.09
N VAL A 742 30.96 10.17 -1.80
CA VAL A 742 32.20 9.55 -1.32
C VAL A 742 31.98 8.03 -1.33
N ARG A 743 32.77 7.31 -2.14
CA ARG A 743 32.74 5.83 -2.22
C ARG A 743 34.15 5.29 -2.33
N ASP A 744 34.47 4.24 -1.57
CA ASP A 744 35.84 3.72 -1.40
C ASP A 744 36.85 4.82 -0.97
N GLY A 745 36.42 5.75 -0.10
CA GLY A 745 37.22 6.90 0.35
C GLY A 745 37.57 7.93 -0.73
N ARG A 746 36.85 7.93 -1.86
CA ARG A 746 37.07 8.86 -2.98
C ARG A 746 35.77 9.47 -3.47
N ASP A 747 35.82 10.74 -3.80
CA ASP A 747 34.72 11.46 -4.43
C ASP A 747 34.43 10.88 -5.83
N ARG A 748 33.16 10.54 -6.10
CA ARG A 748 32.65 10.06 -7.38
C ARG A 748 31.36 10.80 -7.73
N GLU A 749 31.30 11.32 -8.96
CA GLU A 749 30.07 11.88 -9.51
C GLU A 749 29.07 10.73 -9.80
N VAL A 750 27.85 10.85 -9.27
CA VAL A 750 26.75 9.88 -9.41
C VAL A 750 25.44 10.63 -9.68
N THR A 751 24.43 9.96 -10.24
CA THR A 751 23.07 10.55 -10.30
C THR A 751 22.31 10.30 -9.00
N ALA A 752 21.26 11.09 -8.73
CA ALA A 752 20.39 10.87 -7.58
C ALA A 752 19.74 9.46 -7.58
N ASP A 753 19.44 8.90 -8.76
CA ASP A 753 18.92 7.53 -8.93
C ASP A 753 19.98 6.43 -8.62
N GLU A 754 21.26 6.79 -8.52
CA GLU A 754 22.37 5.89 -8.16
C GLU A 754 22.73 5.95 -6.67
N LEU A 755 22.15 6.87 -5.90
CA LEU A 755 22.34 6.96 -4.46
C LEU A 755 21.56 5.86 -3.72
N VAL A 756 22.12 5.41 -2.60
CA VAL A 756 21.50 4.46 -1.68
C VAL A 756 21.63 4.96 -0.25
N THR A 757 20.70 4.54 0.62
CA THR A 757 20.80 4.80 2.06
C THR A 757 22.15 4.33 2.61
N GLY A 758 22.86 5.23 3.29
CA GLY A 758 24.22 5.04 3.80
C GLY A 758 25.33 5.64 2.93
N ASP A 759 25.09 6.04 1.68
CA ASP A 759 26.07 6.84 0.91
C ASP A 759 26.37 8.15 1.65
N VAL A 760 27.63 8.59 1.59
CA VAL A 760 28.02 9.94 2.06
C VAL A 760 28.13 10.85 0.85
N VAL A 761 27.50 12.02 0.90
CA VAL A 761 27.53 13.04 -0.15
C VAL A 761 28.24 14.30 0.34
N ARG A 762 28.99 14.91 -0.57
CA ARG A 762 29.58 16.25 -0.41
C ARG A 762 28.74 17.23 -1.22
N LEU A 763 28.33 18.33 -0.59
CA LEU A 763 27.49 19.37 -1.18
C LEU A 763 28.12 20.74 -0.91
N ALA A 764 28.04 21.65 -1.88
CA ALA A 764 28.53 23.02 -1.78
C ALA A 764 27.44 24.02 -2.20
N ALA A 765 27.66 25.30 -1.92
CA ALA A 765 26.76 26.38 -2.32
C ALA A 765 26.41 26.33 -3.83
N GLY A 766 25.11 26.25 -4.14
CA GLY A 766 24.57 26.06 -5.48
C GLY A 766 24.10 24.63 -5.79
N ASP A 767 24.51 23.62 -5.02
CA ASP A 767 24.07 22.24 -5.21
C ASP A 767 22.62 22.04 -4.75
N VAL A 768 21.88 21.23 -5.51
CA VAL A 768 20.57 20.70 -5.11
C VAL A 768 20.79 19.43 -4.29
N VAL A 769 20.17 19.37 -3.11
CA VAL A 769 20.22 18.21 -2.23
C VAL A 769 19.55 17.02 -2.93
N PRO A 770 20.27 15.91 -3.20
CA PRO A 770 19.81 14.86 -4.12
C PRO A 770 18.93 13.80 -3.44
N ALA A 771 18.87 13.79 -2.11
CA ALA A 771 18.23 12.79 -1.26
C ALA A 771 18.09 13.35 0.16
N ASP A 772 17.22 12.79 1.00
CA ASP A 772 17.16 13.20 2.41
C ASP A 772 18.43 12.72 3.13
N CYS A 773 19.15 13.64 3.77
CA CYS A 773 20.44 13.37 4.39
C CYS A 773 20.52 13.88 5.83
N ARG A 774 21.26 13.17 6.67
CA ARG A 774 21.70 13.63 8.00
C ARG A 774 23.05 14.33 7.86
N LEU A 775 23.15 15.57 8.34
CA LEU A 775 24.39 16.34 8.30
C LEU A 775 25.47 15.70 9.19
N LEU A 776 26.66 15.44 8.68
CA LEU A 776 27.82 14.92 9.44
C LEU A 776 28.77 16.04 9.84
N ASP A 777 28.92 17.04 8.96
CA ASP A 777 29.82 18.17 9.08
C ASP A 777 29.34 19.32 8.17
N GLY A 778 29.67 20.56 8.49
CA GLY A 778 29.39 21.69 7.61
C GLY A 778 29.82 23.04 8.17
N ASP A 779 30.39 23.90 7.32
CA ASP A 779 30.85 25.24 7.68
C ASP A 779 29.97 26.31 7.01
N GLY A 780 29.54 27.31 7.78
CA GLY A 780 28.71 28.43 7.31
C GLY A 780 27.38 28.03 6.63
N LEU A 781 26.87 26.83 6.88
CA LEU A 781 25.83 26.20 6.07
C LEU A 781 24.44 26.87 6.20
N GLU A 782 23.97 27.47 5.10
CA GLU A 782 22.60 27.98 4.94
C GLU A 782 21.92 27.24 3.77
N VAL A 783 20.67 26.80 3.95
CA VAL A 783 19.91 26.01 2.96
C VAL A 783 18.58 26.69 2.64
N ASP A 784 18.25 26.82 1.35
CA ASP A 784 16.93 27.26 0.89
C ASP A 784 15.97 26.06 0.89
N GLU A 785 15.08 26.04 1.90
CA GLU A 785 14.08 24.99 2.10
C GLU A 785 12.68 25.40 1.63
N SER A 786 12.58 26.42 0.74
CA SER A 786 11.29 26.90 0.22
C SER A 786 10.49 25.80 -0.50
N SER A 787 11.16 24.83 -1.13
CA SER A 787 10.54 23.67 -1.78
C SER A 787 9.83 22.69 -0.83
N VAL A 788 10.19 22.69 0.46
CA VAL A 788 9.63 21.81 1.50
C VAL A 788 8.70 22.59 2.45
N THR A 789 9.06 23.83 2.76
CA THR A 789 8.43 24.65 3.81
C THR A 789 7.56 25.79 3.29
N GLY A 790 7.78 26.23 2.04
CA GLY A 790 7.19 27.44 1.46
C GLY A 790 7.84 28.77 1.92
N GLU A 791 8.76 28.74 2.90
CA GLU A 791 9.39 29.94 3.44
C GLU A 791 10.63 30.35 2.64
N SER A 792 10.70 31.61 2.21
CA SER A 792 11.75 32.13 1.31
C SER A 792 13.08 32.47 1.98
N LEU A 793 13.33 32.00 3.20
CA LEU A 793 14.47 32.42 4.02
C LEU A 793 15.42 31.24 4.23
N PRO A 794 16.71 31.36 3.82
CA PRO A 794 17.69 30.31 4.08
C PRO A 794 17.77 29.98 5.58
N VAL A 795 17.69 28.69 5.88
CA VAL A 795 17.75 28.14 7.24
C VAL A 795 19.18 27.73 7.53
N THR A 796 19.75 28.23 8.63
CA THR A 796 21.08 27.80 9.09
C THR A 796 21.01 26.35 9.58
N LYS A 797 21.97 25.52 9.15
CA LYS A 797 22.06 24.11 9.51
C LYS A 797 23.25 23.85 10.44
N ASP A 798 23.11 22.84 11.30
CA ASP A 798 24.11 22.47 12.32
C ASP A 798 24.10 20.95 12.53
N PRO A 799 25.26 20.26 12.55
CA PRO A 799 25.31 18.79 12.65
C PRO A 799 24.88 18.24 14.02
N ALA A 800 24.75 19.07 15.07
CA ALA A 800 24.33 18.64 16.39
C ALA A 800 22.91 18.01 16.41
N PRO A 801 22.61 17.10 17.35
CA PRO A 801 21.24 16.62 17.56
C PRO A 801 20.23 17.74 17.82
N VAL A 802 19.08 17.70 17.16
CA VAL A 802 18.01 18.70 17.28
C VAL A 802 16.70 18.02 17.69
N VAL A 803 16.00 18.61 18.65
CA VAL A 803 14.66 18.19 19.09
C VAL A 803 13.62 18.96 18.28
N ALA A 804 13.05 18.34 17.24
CA ALA A 804 12.16 19.02 16.29
C ALA A 804 11.13 18.08 15.65
N ALA A 805 9.86 18.28 16.02
CA ALA A 805 8.75 17.51 15.46
C ALA A 805 8.52 17.78 13.96
N GLU A 806 8.59 19.06 13.54
CA GLU A 806 8.35 19.48 12.15
C GLU A 806 9.65 19.48 11.32
N PRO A 807 9.62 19.08 10.03
CA PRO A 807 10.82 19.04 9.18
C PRO A 807 11.60 20.36 9.11
N ALA A 808 10.88 21.50 9.11
CA ALA A 808 11.44 22.85 9.04
C ALA A 808 12.37 23.20 10.23
N ASP A 809 12.08 22.65 11.42
CA ASP A 809 12.86 22.92 12.63
C ASP A 809 14.08 21.99 12.76
N ARG A 810 14.21 20.95 11.91
CA ARG A 810 15.31 19.96 11.98
C ARG A 810 16.57 20.50 11.30
N ALA A 811 17.27 21.41 11.97
CA ALA A 811 18.51 22.03 11.50
C ALA A 811 19.67 21.03 11.23
N SER A 812 19.54 19.78 11.70
CA SER A 812 20.51 18.69 11.51
C SER A 812 20.27 17.83 10.25
N MET A 813 19.22 18.15 9.49
CA MET A 813 18.77 17.42 8.30
C MET A 813 18.83 18.30 7.04
N LEU A 814 19.07 17.65 5.91
CA LEU A 814 18.92 18.17 4.54
C LEU A 814 17.85 17.34 3.83
N TYR A 815 17.06 17.94 2.93
CA TYR A 815 15.92 17.28 2.28
C TYR A 815 16.03 17.29 0.75
N GLU A 816 15.55 16.24 0.09
CA GLU A 816 15.56 16.14 -1.37
C GLU A 816 14.92 17.37 -2.04
N GLY A 817 15.63 18.00 -2.96
CA GLY A 817 15.13 19.15 -3.72
C GLY A 817 15.18 20.50 -2.98
N THR A 818 15.81 20.59 -1.80
CA THR A 818 16.28 21.87 -1.26
C THR A 818 17.62 22.26 -1.90
N THR A 819 18.03 23.52 -1.80
CA THR A 819 19.29 24.01 -2.43
C THR A 819 20.23 24.58 -1.38
N ILE A 820 21.51 24.24 -1.43
CA ILE A 820 22.52 24.84 -0.54
C ILE A 820 22.72 26.30 -0.96
N ALA A 821 22.34 27.24 -0.09
CA ALA A 821 22.43 28.67 -0.37
C ALA A 821 23.84 29.23 -0.11
N ALA A 822 24.50 28.73 0.94
CA ALA A 822 25.87 29.07 1.33
C ALA A 822 26.51 27.96 2.17
N GLY A 823 27.85 27.96 2.20
CA GLY A 823 28.65 26.97 2.94
C GLY A 823 28.92 25.69 2.14
N ASP A 824 29.56 24.74 2.83
CA ASP A 824 29.75 23.37 2.36
C ASP A 824 29.29 22.37 3.43
N ALA A 825 28.95 21.16 2.99
CA ALA A 825 28.36 20.12 3.81
C ALA A 825 28.90 18.73 3.45
N LEU A 826 29.13 17.92 4.49
CA LEU A 826 29.27 16.48 4.38
C LEU A 826 28.05 15.85 5.06
N ALA A 827 27.30 15.01 4.34
CA ALA A 827 26.06 14.43 4.86
C ALA A 827 25.91 12.96 4.46
N VAL A 828 25.24 12.15 5.29
CA VAL A 828 24.92 10.75 4.98
C VAL A 828 23.45 10.62 4.54
N VAL A 829 23.22 9.93 3.43
CA VAL A 829 21.89 9.67 2.85
C VAL A 829 21.10 8.75 3.78
N VAL A 830 19.95 9.21 4.27
CA VAL A 830 19.04 8.43 5.13
C VAL A 830 17.82 7.92 4.38
N ALA A 831 17.35 8.61 3.33
CA ALA A 831 16.25 8.17 2.48
C ALA A 831 16.42 8.65 1.03
N THR A 832 15.92 7.88 0.07
CA THR A 832 16.08 8.11 -1.39
C THR A 832 14.77 7.86 -2.14
N GLY A 833 14.48 8.67 -3.18
CA GLY A 833 13.31 8.50 -4.04
C GLY A 833 11.99 8.58 -3.25
N ASP A 834 11.04 7.67 -3.51
CA ASP A 834 9.73 7.64 -2.84
C ASP A 834 9.78 7.58 -1.28
N ALA A 835 10.95 7.36 -0.67
CA ALA A 835 11.17 7.35 0.78
C ALA A 835 11.36 8.75 1.42
N THR A 836 11.79 9.76 0.65
CA THR A 836 12.12 11.10 1.17
C THR A 836 10.85 11.86 1.61
N GLU A 837 10.97 12.94 2.37
CA GLU A 837 9.82 13.78 2.76
C GLU A 837 9.07 14.27 1.51
N VAL A 838 9.79 14.79 0.51
CA VAL A 838 9.21 15.25 -0.77
C VAL A 838 8.72 14.06 -1.61
N GLY A 839 9.51 12.99 -1.71
CA GLY A 839 9.19 11.77 -2.44
C GLY A 839 7.91 11.11 -1.95
N ARG A 840 7.69 11.02 -0.62
CA ARG A 840 6.45 10.53 -0.01
C ARG A 840 5.24 11.40 -0.39
N GLY A 841 5.38 12.72 -0.34
CA GLY A 841 4.34 13.65 -0.80
C GLY A 841 3.99 13.46 -2.28
N MET A 842 5.00 13.35 -3.14
CA MET A 842 4.82 13.08 -4.57
C MET A 842 4.22 11.69 -4.85
N ALA A 843 4.64 10.65 -4.12
CA ALA A 843 4.15 9.29 -4.28
C ALA A 843 2.65 9.19 -3.93
N ALA A 844 2.22 9.86 -2.85
CA ALA A 844 0.81 9.99 -2.50
C ALA A 844 0.00 10.76 -3.57
N ALA A 845 0.54 11.87 -4.11
CA ALA A 845 -0.11 12.65 -5.14
C ALA A 845 -0.25 11.89 -6.48
N ARG A 846 0.78 11.13 -6.90
CA ARG A 846 0.76 10.29 -8.10
C ARG A 846 -0.34 9.21 -8.03
N ARG A 847 -0.58 8.63 -6.85
CA ARG A 847 -1.59 7.58 -6.63
C ARG A 847 -3.03 8.12 -6.70
N ASN A 848 -3.25 9.35 -6.27
CA ASN A 848 -4.54 10.04 -6.33
C ASN A 848 -4.79 10.81 -7.64
N THR A 849 -3.91 10.71 -8.64
CA THR A 849 -4.15 11.33 -9.95
C THR A 849 -5.34 10.64 -10.61
N PRO A 850 -6.50 11.30 -10.79
CA PRO A 850 -7.65 10.65 -11.39
C PRO A 850 -7.34 10.26 -12.84
N THR A 851 -8.08 9.29 -13.38
CA THR A 851 -8.07 9.00 -14.82
C THR A 851 -8.81 10.10 -15.58
N THR A 852 -8.24 11.31 -15.58
CA THR A 852 -8.64 12.41 -16.44
C THR A 852 -7.77 12.41 -17.69
N GLY A 853 -8.42 12.53 -18.84
CA GLY A 853 -7.71 12.67 -20.11
C GLY A 853 -8.40 12.00 -21.30
N VAL A 854 -7.72 11.95 -22.43
CA VAL A 854 -8.25 11.41 -23.67
C VAL A 854 -8.52 9.92 -23.54
N GLU A 855 -7.73 9.15 -22.80
CA GLU A 855 -8.02 7.73 -22.50
C GLU A 855 -9.39 7.56 -21.82
N ALA A 856 -9.70 8.37 -20.82
CA ALA A 856 -10.98 8.30 -20.14
C ALA A 856 -12.14 8.77 -21.04
N ARG A 857 -11.86 9.73 -21.93
CA ARG A 857 -12.82 10.19 -22.94
C ARG A 857 -13.04 9.17 -24.06
N LEU A 858 -12.01 8.39 -24.42
CA LEU A 858 -12.10 7.24 -25.32
C LEU A 858 -12.84 6.08 -24.66
N ALA A 859 -12.62 5.82 -23.38
CA ALA A 859 -13.36 4.82 -22.61
C ALA A 859 -14.84 5.21 -22.43
N ASP A 860 -15.15 6.49 -22.23
CA ASP A 860 -16.52 7.02 -22.18
C ASP A 860 -17.19 7.01 -23.57
N LEU A 861 -16.46 7.42 -24.63
CA LEU A 861 -16.94 7.29 -26.01
C LEU A 861 -17.25 5.83 -26.34
N THR A 862 -16.33 4.90 -26.03
CA THR A 862 -16.51 3.45 -26.19
C THR A 862 -17.73 2.96 -25.41
N ARG A 863 -17.91 3.38 -24.15
CA ARG A 863 -19.07 3.03 -23.31
C ARG A 863 -20.39 3.52 -23.92
N LYS A 864 -20.37 4.60 -24.71
CA LYS A 864 -21.54 5.17 -25.39
C LYS A 864 -21.78 4.60 -26.79
N THR A 865 -20.73 4.30 -27.56
CA THR A 865 -20.84 3.75 -28.92
C THR A 865 -21.03 2.23 -28.93
N LEU A 866 -20.46 1.49 -27.97
CA LEU A 866 -20.55 0.03 -27.90
C LEU A 866 -22.02 -0.47 -27.82
N PRO A 867 -22.93 0.10 -27.01
CA PRO A 867 -24.35 -0.27 -27.05
C PRO A 867 -25.00 -0.04 -28.42
N VAL A 868 -24.58 0.98 -29.17
CA VAL A 868 -25.10 1.29 -30.51
C VAL A 868 -24.56 0.30 -31.55
N ALA A 869 -23.27 -0.04 -31.48
CA ALA A 869 -22.65 -1.07 -32.33
C ALA A 869 -23.27 -2.45 -32.09
N LEU A 870 -23.44 -2.85 -30.82
CA LEU A 870 -24.12 -4.10 -30.45
C LEU A 870 -25.61 -4.08 -30.83
N GLY A 871 -26.31 -2.96 -30.62
CA GLY A 871 -27.72 -2.81 -30.99
C GLY A 871 -27.96 -2.89 -32.50
N SER A 872 -27.07 -2.29 -33.31
CA SER A 872 -27.14 -2.37 -34.78
C SER A 872 -26.73 -3.75 -35.31
N ALA A 873 -25.71 -4.39 -34.73
CA ALA A 873 -25.37 -5.79 -35.00
C ALA A 873 -26.55 -6.75 -34.67
N ALA A 874 -27.22 -6.54 -33.53
CA ALA A 874 -28.42 -7.28 -33.15
C ALA A 874 -29.60 -7.01 -34.09
N ALA A 875 -29.83 -5.76 -34.50
CA ALA A 875 -30.87 -5.39 -35.45
C ALA A 875 -30.66 -6.01 -36.85
N VAL A 876 -29.41 -6.00 -37.35
CA VAL A 876 -29.04 -6.70 -38.60
C VAL A 876 -29.26 -8.21 -38.47
N THR A 877 -28.86 -8.80 -37.35
CA THR A 877 -29.06 -10.24 -37.09
C THR A 877 -30.55 -10.58 -37.06
N GLY A 878 -31.36 -9.82 -36.31
CA GLY A 878 -32.81 -10.01 -36.18
C GLY A 878 -33.55 -9.80 -37.50
N ALA A 879 -33.22 -8.75 -38.26
CA ALA A 879 -33.80 -8.51 -39.58
C ALA A 879 -33.40 -9.60 -40.59
N GLY A 880 -32.19 -10.15 -40.50
CA GLY A 880 -31.77 -11.32 -41.27
C GLY A 880 -32.62 -12.55 -40.94
N LEU A 881 -32.77 -12.87 -39.65
CA LEU A 881 -33.59 -13.99 -39.18
C LEU A 881 -35.06 -13.87 -39.58
N LEU A 882 -35.66 -12.67 -39.46
CA LEU A 882 -37.03 -12.39 -39.88
C LEU A 882 -37.24 -12.57 -41.41
N ARG A 883 -36.19 -12.35 -42.21
CA ARG A 883 -36.20 -12.63 -43.66
C ARG A 883 -35.81 -14.07 -44.02
N GLY A 884 -35.61 -14.95 -43.04
CA GLY A 884 -35.17 -16.33 -43.26
C GLY A 884 -33.70 -16.49 -43.67
N VAL A 885 -32.88 -15.43 -43.57
CA VAL A 885 -31.45 -15.49 -43.87
C VAL A 885 -30.75 -16.38 -42.82
N PRO A 886 -29.90 -17.34 -43.22
CA PRO A 886 -29.19 -18.20 -42.29
C PRO A 886 -28.43 -17.41 -41.24
N LEU A 887 -28.59 -17.77 -39.96
CA LEU A 887 -27.94 -17.12 -38.81
C LEU A 887 -26.44 -16.89 -39.01
N ARG A 888 -25.75 -17.79 -39.73
CA ARG A 888 -24.35 -17.64 -40.14
C ARG A 888 -24.06 -16.40 -40.98
N GLN A 889 -24.84 -16.15 -42.02
CA GLN A 889 -24.66 -14.97 -42.87
C GLN A 889 -25.04 -13.70 -42.12
N SER A 890 -26.15 -13.76 -41.36
CA SER A 890 -26.62 -12.65 -40.53
C SER A 890 -25.60 -12.24 -39.44
N MET A 891 -24.98 -13.22 -38.77
CA MET A 891 -23.93 -12.99 -37.77
C MET A 891 -22.62 -12.49 -38.40
N GLY A 892 -22.20 -13.02 -39.56
CA GLY A 892 -21.01 -12.53 -40.27
C GLY A 892 -21.15 -11.04 -40.65
N ALA A 893 -22.31 -10.66 -41.20
CA ALA A 893 -22.62 -9.25 -41.47
C ALA A 893 -22.66 -8.39 -40.19
N ALA A 894 -23.22 -8.91 -39.10
CA ALA A 894 -23.27 -8.22 -37.82
C ALA A 894 -21.90 -8.04 -37.16
N VAL A 895 -21.00 -9.03 -37.24
CA VAL A 895 -19.61 -8.95 -36.76
C VAL A 895 -18.83 -7.93 -37.60
N ASN A 896 -18.94 -7.96 -38.93
CA ASN A 896 -18.27 -7.00 -39.79
C ASN A 896 -18.74 -5.55 -39.52
N LEU A 897 -20.04 -5.35 -39.28
CA LEU A 897 -20.58 -4.05 -38.87
C LEU A 897 -20.08 -3.60 -37.49
N ALA A 898 -19.99 -4.53 -36.52
CA ALA A 898 -19.47 -4.23 -35.19
C ALA A 898 -17.98 -3.83 -35.23
N VAL A 899 -17.15 -4.55 -35.99
CA VAL A 899 -15.73 -4.24 -36.20
C VAL A 899 -15.57 -2.89 -36.90
N ALA A 900 -16.30 -2.63 -37.99
CA ALA A 900 -16.24 -1.35 -38.70
C ALA A 900 -16.71 -0.14 -37.85
N SER A 901 -17.45 -0.38 -36.77
CA SER A 901 -17.91 0.66 -35.84
C SER A 901 -16.90 1.00 -34.74
N VAL A 902 -15.77 0.28 -34.66
CA VAL A 902 -14.76 0.40 -33.59
C VAL A 902 -13.57 1.22 -34.10
N PRO A 903 -13.30 2.42 -33.52
CA PRO A 903 -12.24 3.30 -34.01
C PRO A 903 -10.85 2.94 -33.43
N GLU A 904 -10.32 1.79 -33.85
CA GLU A 904 -9.05 1.21 -33.34
C GLU A 904 -7.84 2.17 -33.42
N GLY A 905 -7.78 3.07 -34.40
CA GLY A 905 -6.66 4.00 -34.58
C GLY A 905 -6.61 5.18 -33.62
N LEU A 906 -7.66 5.44 -32.83
CA LEU A 906 -7.71 6.63 -31.97
C LEU A 906 -6.67 6.65 -30.83
N PRO A 907 -6.44 5.57 -30.04
CA PRO A 907 -5.43 5.55 -28.98
C PRO A 907 -4.02 5.89 -29.51
N PHE A 908 -3.66 5.36 -30.68
CA PHE A 908 -2.40 5.65 -31.37
C PHE A 908 -2.27 7.15 -31.71
N LEU A 909 -3.28 7.74 -32.35
CA LEU A 909 -3.26 9.16 -32.76
C LEU A 909 -3.08 10.09 -31.55
N VAL A 910 -3.68 9.72 -30.41
CA VAL A 910 -3.59 10.46 -29.15
C VAL A 910 -2.17 10.43 -28.57
N ASN A 911 -1.55 9.25 -28.47
CA ASN A 911 -0.19 9.13 -27.95
C ASN A 911 0.82 9.86 -28.87
N ALA A 912 0.64 9.78 -30.19
CA ALA A 912 1.46 10.50 -31.16
C ALA A 912 1.32 12.03 -31.02
N ALA A 913 0.10 12.55 -30.86
CA ALA A 913 -0.16 13.97 -30.65
C ALA A 913 0.41 14.49 -29.32
N GLN A 914 0.29 13.71 -28.24
CA GLN A 914 0.89 14.04 -26.94
C GLN A 914 2.42 14.06 -26.99
N LEU A 915 3.06 13.09 -27.67
CA LEU A 915 4.51 13.10 -27.87
C LEU A 915 4.98 14.31 -28.69
N ALA A 916 4.26 14.68 -29.76
CA ALA A 916 4.56 15.85 -30.56
C ALA A 916 4.44 17.15 -29.74
N ALA A 917 3.42 17.27 -28.90
CA ALA A 917 3.26 18.40 -27.99
C ALA A 917 4.37 18.43 -26.91
N ALA A 918 4.75 17.29 -26.34
CA ALA A 918 5.84 17.18 -25.37
C ALA A 918 7.18 17.62 -25.96
N ARG A 919 7.49 17.22 -27.20
CA ARG A 919 8.70 17.66 -27.92
C ARG A 919 8.71 19.17 -28.15
N ARG A 920 7.61 19.74 -28.65
CA ARG A 920 7.47 21.19 -28.86
C ARG A 920 7.61 21.98 -27.56
N LEU A 921 7.08 21.48 -26.45
CA LEU A 921 7.25 22.12 -25.14
C LEU A 921 8.70 22.04 -24.66
N ALA A 922 9.37 20.89 -24.83
CA ALA A 922 10.78 20.74 -24.49
C ALA A 922 11.72 21.66 -25.31
N GLU A 923 11.40 21.90 -26.59
CA GLU A 923 12.09 22.89 -27.45
C GLU A 923 11.98 24.34 -26.90
N HIS A 924 10.95 24.62 -26.10
CA HIS A 924 10.74 25.91 -25.41
C HIS A 924 11.18 25.87 -23.93
N GLY A 925 11.95 24.86 -23.52
CA GLY A 925 12.45 24.69 -22.14
C GLY A 925 11.45 24.09 -21.15
N ALA A 926 10.24 23.74 -21.57
CA ALA A 926 9.20 23.15 -20.71
C ALA A 926 9.20 21.61 -20.79
N LEU A 927 9.93 20.95 -19.88
CA LEU A 927 10.04 19.48 -19.86
C LEU A 927 8.78 18.79 -19.30
N VAL A 928 8.07 18.07 -20.16
CA VAL A 928 6.86 17.32 -19.77
C VAL A 928 7.23 15.94 -19.21
N ARG A 929 7.16 15.80 -17.87
CA ARG A 929 7.41 14.51 -17.18
C ARG A 929 6.34 13.43 -17.44
N ASN A 930 5.10 13.84 -17.71
CA ASN A 930 3.99 12.94 -18.03
C ASN A 930 3.19 13.53 -19.19
N PRO A 931 3.18 12.92 -20.40
CA PRO A 931 2.46 13.45 -21.56
C PRO A 931 0.95 13.68 -21.34
N ARG A 932 0.34 12.95 -20.40
CA ARG A 932 -1.07 13.11 -20.00
C ARG A 932 -1.35 14.50 -19.41
N THR A 933 -0.36 15.11 -18.76
CA THR A 933 -0.48 16.44 -18.13
C THR A 933 -0.71 17.56 -19.15
N ILE A 934 -0.33 17.39 -20.42
CA ILE A 934 -0.51 18.41 -21.47
C ILE A 934 -2.00 18.71 -21.70
N GLU A 935 -2.85 17.69 -21.69
CA GLU A 935 -4.30 17.88 -21.84
C GLU A 935 -4.93 18.43 -20.56
N ALA A 936 -4.44 18.02 -19.39
CA ALA A 936 -4.87 18.57 -18.11
C ALA A 936 -4.58 20.07 -18.04
N LEU A 937 -3.40 20.51 -18.50
CA LEU A 937 -3.02 21.92 -18.61
C LEU A 937 -3.99 22.71 -19.49
N GLY A 938 -4.46 22.13 -20.60
CA GLY A 938 -5.50 22.71 -21.46
C GLY A 938 -6.90 22.83 -20.83
N ARG A 939 -7.09 22.38 -19.59
CA ARG A 939 -8.31 22.50 -18.77
C ARG A 939 -8.08 23.25 -17.45
N VAL A 940 -6.96 23.94 -17.29
CA VAL A 940 -6.67 24.66 -16.05
C VAL A 940 -7.41 26.01 -16.05
N ASP A 941 -8.51 26.06 -15.29
CA ASP A 941 -9.27 27.29 -15.03
C ASP A 941 -8.67 28.14 -13.88
N VAL A 942 -7.84 27.53 -13.02
CA VAL A 942 -7.26 28.15 -11.82
C VAL A 942 -5.76 27.88 -11.76
N LEU A 943 -4.96 28.95 -11.81
CA LEU A 943 -3.50 28.87 -11.67
C LEU A 943 -3.10 29.20 -10.22
N CYS A 944 -2.73 28.16 -9.47
CA CYS A 944 -2.09 28.30 -8.17
C CYS A 944 -0.58 28.43 -8.37
N PHE A 945 -0.05 29.65 -8.25
CA PHE A 945 1.39 29.89 -8.27
C PHE A 945 1.94 29.86 -6.85
N ASP A 946 3.03 29.14 -6.63
CA ASP A 946 3.93 29.48 -5.52
C ASP A 946 4.54 30.87 -5.79
N LYS A 947 4.83 31.60 -4.72
CA LYS A 947 5.50 32.89 -4.80
C LYS A 947 7.00 32.72 -5.02
N THR A 948 7.65 31.88 -4.22
CA THR A 948 9.12 31.78 -4.18
C THR A 948 9.63 30.95 -5.35
N GLY A 949 10.67 31.41 -6.05
CA GLY A 949 11.25 30.68 -7.19
C GLY A 949 10.36 30.54 -8.44
N THR A 950 9.06 30.85 -8.33
CA THR A 950 8.06 30.73 -9.40
C THR A 950 7.54 32.11 -9.86
N LEU A 951 7.09 32.96 -8.93
CA LEU A 951 6.76 34.38 -9.23
C LEU A 951 7.91 35.34 -8.93
N THR A 952 8.89 34.91 -8.11
CA THR A 952 10.10 35.67 -7.78
C THR A 952 11.34 34.88 -8.17
N GLU A 953 12.43 35.58 -8.49
CA GLU A 953 13.71 34.99 -8.93
C GLU A 953 14.48 34.24 -7.81
N GLY A 954 13.89 34.05 -6.61
CA GLY A 954 14.58 33.48 -5.44
C GLY A 954 15.73 34.34 -4.87
N ARG A 955 16.08 35.46 -5.52
CA ARG A 955 17.21 36.32 -5.16
C ARG A 955 16.76 37.60 -4.45
N LEU A 956 17.50 38.02 -3.42
CA LEU A 956 17.32 39.33 -2.79
C LEU A 956 17.96 40.43 -3.61
N THR A 957 17.23 41.52 -3.85
CA THR A 957 17.72 42.74 -4.50
C THR A 957 17.47 43.96 -3.61
N VAL A 958 18.34 44.97 -3.66
CA VAL A 958 18.09 46.24 -2.96
C VAL A 958 17.00 47.00 -3.71
N SER A 959 15.81 47.10 -3.13
CA SER A 959 14.70 47.85 -3.74
C SER A 959 14.85 49.37 -3.62
N ARG A 960 15.41 49.87 -2.51
CA ARG A 960 15.49 51.31 -2.24
C ARG A 960 16.61 51.67 -1.25
N VAL A 961 17.22 52.83 -1.43
CA VAL A 961 18.16 53.45 -0.46
C VAL A 961 17.54 54.71 0.11
N ASP A 962 17.54 54.88 1.44
CA ASP A 962 16.98 56.05 2.14
C ASP A 962 17.99 56.60 3.16
N ASN A 963 18.03 57.93 3.34
CA ASN A 963 18.90 58.61 4.31
C ASN A 963 18.14 59.21 5.53
N GLY A 964 16.86 58.88 5.69
CA GLY A 964 15.95 59.42 6.70
C GLY A 964 15.22 60.69 6.28
N ARG A 965 15.63 61.32 5.17
CA ARG A 965 15.02 62.53 4.60
C ARG A 965 14.38 62.24 3.24
N ARG A 966 15.16 61.66 2.32
CA ARG A 966 14.74 61.21 0.98
C ARG A 966 15.24 59.77 0.76
N GLY A 967 14.46 58.99 0.03
CA GLY A 967 14.91 57.71 -0.51
C GLY A 967 14.63 57.60 -1.99
N ALA A 968 15.50 56.92 -2.72
CA ALA A 968 15.45 56.70 -4.16
C ALA A 968 15.86 55.25 -4.47
N ASP A 969 15.54 54.81 -5.67
CA ASP A 969 15.84 53.45 -6.14
C ASP A 969 17.31 53.39 -6.60
N PRO A 970 17.95 52.21 -6.68
CA PRO A 970 19.41 52.09 -6.88
C PRO A 970 19.98 52.79 -8.11
N ASP A 971 19.17 52.97 -9.15
CA ASP A 971 19.59 53.60 -10.41
C ASP A 971 19.53 55.14 -10.36
N GLU A 972 18.78 55.71 -9.40
CA GLU A 972 18.55 57.16 -9.26
C GLU A 972 19.26 57.79 -8.03
N LEU A 973 20.31 57.14 -7.51
CA LEU A 973 20.97 57.61 -6.29
C LEU A 973 21.74 58.91 -6.49
N ASN A 974 21.34 59.96 -5.76
CA ASN A 974 22.12 61.19 -5.60
C ASN A 974 23.38 60.96 -4.74
N ASP A 975 24.28 61.95 -4.67
CA ASP A 975 25.54 61.83 -3.93
C ASP A 975 25.40 61.54 -2.43
N GLU A 976 24.28 61.91 -1.80
CA GLU A 976 24.02 61.55 -0.41
C GLU A 976 23.67 60.06 -0.26
N LEU A 977 22.80 59.54 -1.13
CA LEU A 977 22.39 58.14 -1.11
C LEU A 977 23.49 57.21 -1.62
N ARG A 978 24.29 57.64 -2.62
CA ARG A 978 25.54 56.96 -3.02
C ARG A 978 26.50 56.80 -1.85
N ARG A 979 26.61 57.81 -0.97
CA ARG A 979 27.39 57.71 0.28
C ARG A 979 26.80 56.73 1.30
N VAL A 980 25.48 56.50 1.31
CA VAL A 980 24.81 55.47 2.13
C VAL A 980 25.12 54.08 1.58
N MET A 981 24.87 53.85 0.28
CA MET A 981 25.19 52.60 -0.40
C MET A 981 26.68 52.21 -0.22
N ALA A 982 27.60 53.16 -0.43
CA ALA A 982 29.04 52.93 -0.25
C ALA A 982 29.41 52.49 1.18
N ALA A 983 28.59 52.78 2.19
CA ALA A 983 28.82 52.32 3.56
C ALA A 983 28.25 50.93 3.83
N ALA A 984 27.17 50.55 3.13
CA ALA A 984 26.71 49.17 3.10
C ALA A 984 27.75 48.28 2.41
N VAL A 985 28.29 48.71 1.25
CA VAL A 985 29.39 48.03 0.54
C VAL A 985 30.63 47.87 1.42
N ARG A 986 31.08 48.93 2.11
CA ARG A 986 32.21 48.81 3.05
C ARG A 986 31.93 47.88 4.24
N ALA A 987 30.67 47.70 4.63
CA ALA A 987 30.24 46.78 5.69
C ALA A 987 29.61 45.50 5.09
N THR A 988 30.27 44.99 4.07
CA THR A 988 30.04 43.73 3.35
C THR A 988 31.44 43.12 3.15
N PRO A 989 31.62 41.78 3.14
CA PRO A 989 32.91 41.17 2.83
C PRO A 989 33.41 41.62 1.44
N ALA A 990 34.73 41.58 1.24
CA ALA A 990 35.31 41.83 -0.06
C ALA A 990 35.17 40.57 -0.93
N ALA A 991 34.58 40.74 -2.12
CA ALA A 991 34.40 39.71 -3.13
C ALA A 991 34.39 40.36 -4.52
N ASP A 992 34.93 39.66 -5.52
CA ASP A 992 35.00 40.13 -6.90
C ASP A 992 33.77 39.67 -7.72
N ASP A 993 33.03 38.69 -7.23
CA ASP A 993 31.68 38.32 -7.68
C ASP A 993 30.66 38.37 -6.50
N PRO A 994 29.43 38.89 -6.65
CA PRO A 994 28.46 38.84 -5.56
C PRO A 994 28.05 37.42 -5.19
N ASP A 995 28.13 36.44 -6.11
CA ASP A 995 27.77 35.05 -5.84
C ASP A 995 28.84 34.30 -4.99
N GLU A 996 30.05 34.87 -4.80
CA GLU A 996 31.05 34.41 -3.81
C GLU A 996 30.67 34.72 -2.35
N LEU A 997 29.73 35.65 -2.11
CA LEU A 997 29.38 36.08 -0.75
C LEU A 997 28.37 35.12 -0.13
N ALA A 998 28.63 34.63 1.09
CA ALA A 998 27.74 33.71 1.79
C ALA A 998 26.28 34.26 1.93
N HIS A 999 26.09 35.42 2.55
CA HIS A 999 24.73 35.92 2.81
C HIS A 999 24.08 36.58 1.60
N GLN A 1000 22.84 36.20 1.27
CA GLN A 1000 22.05 36.83 0.19
C GLN A 1000 21.88 38.37 0.34
N THR A 1001 21.85 38.89 1.56
CA THR A 1001 21.77 40.35 1.81
C THR A 1001 23.08 41.07 1.45
N ASP A 1002 24.21 40.36 1.50
CA ASP A 1002 25.53 40.86 1.13
C ASP A 1002 25.66 40.87 -0.40
N ARG A 1003 25.20 39.80 -1.08
CA ARG A 1003 25.03 39.76 -2.55
C ARG A 1003 24.20 40.94 -3.06
N ALA A 1004 23.00 41.12 -2.48
CA ALA A 1004 22.06 42.18 -2.86
C ALA A 1004 22.67 43.58 -2.76
N VAL A 1005 23.48 43.84 -1.73
CA VAL A 1005 24.16 45.13 -1.52
C VAL A 1005 25.29 45.34 -2.51
N LEU A 1006 26.10 44.32 -2.81
CA LEU A 1006 27.19 44.45 -3.78
C LEU A 1006 26.64 44.63 -5.20
N GLU A 1007 25.62 43.86 -5.58
CA GLU A 1007 24.94 43.96 -6.87
C GLU A 1007 24.22 45.31 -7.04
N GLY A 1008 23.43 45.74 -6.05
CA GLY A 1008 22.80 47.06 -6.06
C GLY A 1008 23.81 48.21 -6.14
N ALA A 1009 25.01 48.04 -5.57
CA ALA A 1009 26.09 49.01 -5.69
C ALA A 1009 26.77 49.01 -7.07
N ARG A 1010 26.91 47.85 -7.73
CA ARG A 1010 27.37 47.75 -9.13
C ARG A 1010 26.45 48.52 -10.07
N ARG A 1011 25.14 48.26 -9.99
CA ARG A 1011 24.09 48.98 -10.75
C ARG A 1011 24.18 50.50 -10.53
N ALA A 1012 24.25 50.92 -9.26
CA ALA A 1012 24.40 52.33 -8.88
C ALA A 1012 25.77 52.97 -9.21
N ARG A 1013 26.74 52.20 -9.72
CA ARG A 1013 28.15 52.60 -9.95
C ARG A 1013 28.83 53.14 -8.68
N VAL A 1014 28.63 52.48 -7.55
CA VAL A 1014 29.13 52.85 -6.22
C VAL A 1014 30.17 51.84 -5.73
N GLY A 1015 31.43 52.28 -5.57
CA GLY A 1015 32.48 51.47 -4.95
C GLY A 1015 32.71 51.78 -3.46
N PRO A 1016 33.53 50.98 -2.74
CA PRO A 1016 33.88 51.22 -1.34
C PRO A 1016 34.62 52.55 -1.12
N THR A 1017 35.26 53.11 -2.15
CA THR A 1017 35.91 54.44 -2.12
C THR A 1017 34.95 55.61 -2.40
N THR A 1018 33.69 55.36 -2.77
CA THR A 1018 32.71 56.42 -3.06
C THR A 1018 32.41 57.22 -1.78
N GLY A 1019 32.65 58.54 -1.86
CA GLY A 1019 32.60 59.46 -0.72
C GLY A 1019 33.73 59.29 0.31
N ALA A 1020 34.75 58.50 0.00
CA ALA A 1020 35.90 58.17 0.85
C ALA A 1020 37.13 57.80 -0.02
N ARG A 1021 37.61 58.75 -0.84
CA ARG A 1021 38.77 58.52 -1.74
C ARG A 1021 39.99 58.06 -0.93
N GLY A 1022 40.65 56.99 -1.39
CA GLY A 1022 41.78 56.38 -0.66
C GLY A 1022 41.38 55.64 0.61
N TRP A 1023 40.14 55.11 0.68
CA TRP A 1023 39.74 54.17 1.73
C TRP A 1023 40.44 52.83 1.54
N ALA A 1024 41.05 52.32 2.61
CA ALA A 1024 41.57 50.96 2.70
C ALA A 1024 41.06 50.29 3.98
N LEU A 1025 40.70 49.01 3.92
CA LEU A 1025 40.29 48.22 5.09
C LEU A 1025 41.44 48.14 6.11
N VAL A 1026 41.11 48.13 7.39
CA VAL A 1026 42.06 47.90 8.51
C VAL A 1026 41.63 46.69 9.31
N GLU A 1027 40.34 46.57 9.59
CA GLU A 1027 39.78 45.51 10.46
C GLU A 1027 38.30 45.31 10.11
N ALA A 1028 37.84 44.06 10.16
CA ALA A 1028 36.45 43.67 9.91
C ALA A 1028 35.92 42.82 11.06
N LEU A 1029 34.67 43.08 11.43
CA LEU A 1029 33.85 42.26 12.30
C LEU A 1029 32.70 41.73 11.42
N PRO A 1030 32.74 40.44 11.01
CA PRO A 1030 31.74 39.87 10.12
C PRO A 1030 30.34 39.92 10.73
N PHE A 1031 29.32 39.53 9.97
CA PHE A 1031 27.98 39.40 10.52
C PHE A 1031 27.92 38.21 11.50
N GLU A 1032 27.22 38.40 12.63
CA GLU A 1032 26.82 37.32 13.53
C GLU A 1032 25.35 37.55 13.92
N PRO A 1033 24.47 36.53 13.88
CA PRO A 1033 23.06 36.68 14.23
C PRO A 1033 22.82 37.26 15.64
N SER A 1034 23.60 36.78 16.62
CA SER A 1034 23.56 37.25 18.03
C SER A 1034 23.90 38.74 18.20
N ARG A 1035 24.73 39.29 17.31
CA ARG A 1035 25.14 40.69 17.27
C ARG A 1035 24.20 41.54 16.40
N GLY A 1036 23.63 40.97 15.34
CA GLY A 1036 22.70 41.63 14.44
C GLY A 1036 23.30 42.73 13.54
N TYR A 1037 24.63 42.80 13.40
CA TYR A 1037 25.32 43.70 12.47
C TYR A 1037 26.73 43.22 12.07
N HIS A 1038 27.13 43.60 10.86
CA HIS A 1038 28.50 43.59 10.33
C HIS A 1038 29.09 45.00 10.54
N ALA A 1039 30.35 45.10 10.99
CA ALA A 1039 31.06 46.37 11.09
C ALA A 1039 32.48 46.29 10.50
N THR A 1040 32.94 47.34 9.83
CA THR A 1040 34.32 47.44 9.33
C THR A 1040 34.95 48.79 9.67
N VAL A 1041 36.24 48.77 9.98
CA VAL A 1041 37.07 49.95 10.17
C VAL A 1041 38.03 50.05 9.01
N GLY A 1042 38.01 51.17 8.30
CA GLY A 1042 39.02 51.48 7.29
C GLY A 1042 39.65 52.85 7.47
N ARG A 1043 40.79 53.07 6.81
CA ARG A 1043 41.60 54.29 6.88
C ARG A 1043 41.38 55.13 5.63
N VAL A 1044 41.17 56.44 5.82
CA VAL A 1044 41.08 57.47 4.77
C VAL A 1044 42.10 58.56 5.13
N GLY A 1045 43.28 58.52 4.51
CA GLY A 1045 44.42 59.34 4.91
C GLY A 1045 44.79 59.11 6.38
N ARG A 1046 44.71 60.16 7.21
CA ARG A 1046 44.93 60.09 8.68
C ARG A 1046 43.67 59.80 9.51
N LYS A 1047 42.49 59.66 8.89
CA LYS A 1047 41.20 59.42 9.59
C LYS A 1047 40.82 57.93 9.54
N ARG A 1048 40.25 57.39 10.62
CA ARG A 1048 39.54 56.09 10.61
C ARG A 1048 38.05 56.32 10.34
N VAL A 1049 37.44 55.45 9.55
CA VAL A 1049 36.01 55.46 9.18
C VAL A 1049 35.43 54.10 9.55
N LEU A 1050 34.50 54.09 10.50
CA LEU A 1050 33.68 52.93 10.85
C LEU A 1050 32.46 52.90 9.90
N SER A 1051 32.26 51.79 9.20
CA SER A 1051 31.03 51.47 8.47
C SER A 1051 30.31 50.33 9.19
N VAL A 1052 28.98 50.40 9.31
CA VAL A 1052 28.16 49.39 10.00
C VAL A 1052 26.91 49.16 9.17
N LYS A 1053 26.52 47.89 9.02
CA LYS A 1053 25.30 47.42 8.35
C LYS A 1053 24.66 46.35 9.24
N GLY A 1054 23.39 46.51 9.58
CA GLY A 1054 22.67 45.53 10.43
C GLY A 1054 21.24 45.95 10.73
N ALA A 1055 20.54 45.15 11.53
CA ALA A 1055 19.13 45.35 11.85
C ALA A 1055 18.87 46.79 12.39
N PRO A 1056 17.87 47.54 11.89
CA PRO A 1056 17.65 48.93 12.29
C PRO A 1056 17.43 49.10 13.80
N GLU A 1057 16.64 48.23 14.42
CA GLU A 1057 16.41 48.15 15.87
C GLU A 1057 17.70 47.93 16.68
N THR A 1058 18.73 47.32 16.08
CA THR A 1058 20.05 47.12 16.68
C THR A 1058 20.98 48.30 16.42
N VAL A 1059 20.98 48.87 15.20
CA VAL A 1059 21.93 49.93 14.83
C VAL A 1059 21.45 51.32 15.27
N LEU A 1060 20.16 51.63 15.16
CA LEU A 1060 19.61 52.98 15.43
C LEU A 1060 19.76 53.43 16.89
N PRO A 1061 19.53 52.60 17.93
CA PRO A 1061 19.79 53.00 19.32
C PRO A 1061 21.27 53.25 19.64
N ARG A 1062 22.17 52.84 18.74
CA ARG A 1062 23.63 53.04 18.84
C ARG A 1062 24.11 54.23 17.97
N CYS A 1063 23.20 54.94 17.32
CA CYS A 1063 23.46 56.16 16.56
C CYS A 1063 23.27 57.41 17.42
N ASP A 1064 24.14 58.39 17.20
CA ASP A 1064 24.13 59.69 17.87
C ASP A 1064 23.46 60.69 16.93
N ALA A 1065 22.16 60.91 17.11
CA ALA A 1065 21.28 61.71 16.26
C ALA A 1065 20.07 62.23 17.06
N ASP A 1066 19.38 63.25 16.55
CA ASP A 1066 18.20 63.83 17.20
C ASP A 1066 17.09 62.77 17.43
N PRO A 1067 16.50 62.66 18.63
CA PRO A 1067 15.40 61.73 18.90
C PRO A 1067 14.18 61.91 17.98
N GLY A 1068 13.93 63.13 17.48
CA GLY A 1068 12.89 63.40 16.48
C GLY A 1068 13.22 62.82 15.10
N GLU A 1069 14.46 62.96 14.63
CA GLU A 1069 14.94 62.30 13.41
C GLU A 1069 14.96 60.77 13.54
N LEU A 1070 15.42 60.22 14.67
CA LEU A 1070 15.43 58.77 14.93
C LEU A 1070 14.01 58.19 14.94
N ARG A 1071 13.02 58.88 15.55
CA ARG A 1071 11.62 58.44 15.54
C ARG A 1071 11.03 58.46 14.12
N ARG A 1072 11.25 59.54 13.36
CA ARG A 1072 10.81 59.63 11.94
C ARG A 1072 11.43 58.54 11.07
N LEU A 1073 12.70 58.23 11.29
CA LEU A 1073 13.39 57.13 10.59
C LEU A 1073 12.79 55.78 10.98
N GLY A 1074 12.54 55.54 12.28
CA GLY A 1074 11.82 54.36 12.78
C GLY A 1074 10.42 54.18 12.18
N GLU A 1075 9.65 55.26 12.03
CA GLU A 1075 8.33 55.23 11.38
C GLU A 1075 8.41 54.98 9.85
N ARG A 1076 9.44 55.47 9.15
CA ARG A 1076 9.67 55.15 7.73
C ARG A 1076 10.09 53.68 7.56
N VAL A 1077 11.02 53.23 8.41
CA VAL A 1077 11.43 51.84 8.59
C VAL A 1077 10.19 50.96 8.77
N ALA A 1078 9.32 51.26 9.74
CA ALA A 1078 8.04 50.58 9.98
C ALA A 1078 7.20 50.46 8.69
N ARG A 1079 6.91 51.58 8.03
CA ARG A 1079 6.15 51.63 6.76
C ARG A 1079 6.76 50.79 5.64
N LEU A 1080 8.08 50.65 5.56
CA LEU A 1080 8.75 49.87 4.52
C LEU A 1080 8.65 48.34 4.74
N ALA A 1081 8.58 47.84 5.98
CA ALA A 1081 8.26 46.41 6.19
C ALA A 1081 6.75 46.12 6.18
N GLY A 1082 5.89 47.12 6.40
CA GLY A 1082 4.48 47.03 6.04
C GLY A 1082 4.24 46.78 4.53
N ARG A 1083 5.29 46.91 3.70
CA ARG A 1083 5.35 46.54 2.28
C ARG A 1083 6.26 45.33 1.99
N GLY A 1084 6.74 44.62 3.02
CA GLY A 1084 7.52 43.39 2.87
C GLY A 1084 9.03 43.52 2.63
N HIS A 1085 9.65 44.70 2.79
CA HIS A 1085 11.09 44.86 2.56
C HIS A 1085 11.95 44.60 3.83
N ARG A 1086 13.02 43.79 3.68
CA ARG A 1086 14.14 43.69 4.65
C ARG A 1086 14.96 44.99 4.69
N ARG A 1087 15.69 45.23 5.79
CA ARG A 1087 16.24 46.55 6.13
C ARG A 1087 17.64 46.47 6.74
N ALA A 1088 18.48 47.49 6.51
CA ALA A 1088 19.73 47.69 7.25
C ALA A 1088 19.96 49.17 7.63
N GLY A 1089 20.39 49.41 8.87
CA GLY A 1089 20.74 50.74 9.39
C GLY A 1089 22.23 51.04 9.33
N ARG A 1090 22.60 52.34 9.37
CA ARG A 1090 23.98 52.84 9.26
C ARG A 1090 24.31 53.87 10.36
N ARG A 1091 25.55 53.82 10.87
CA ARG A 1091 26.19 54.91 11.66
C ARG A 1091 27.25 55.68 10.85
N ARG A 1092 27.53 56.94 11.21
CA ARG A 1092 28.67 57.74 10.73
C ARG A 1092 29.22 58.58 11.88
N THR A 1093 30.44 58.33 12.33
CA THR A 1093 31.08 59.08 13.43
C THR A 1093 32.19 60.00 12.92
N HIS A 1094 32.31 61.22 13.47
CA HIS A 1094 33.42 62.11 13.12
C HIS A 1094 33.96 62.98 14.28
N ARG A 1095 34.62 62.35 15.27
CA ARG A 1095 35.80 62.88 16.00
C ARG A 1095 36.27 61.87 17.07
N PRO A 1096 37.59 61.75 17.32
CA PRO A 1096 38.10 61.16 18.56
C PRO A 1096 38.40 62.25 19.60
N ARG A 1097 38.18 61.96 20.89
CA ARG A 1097 38.90 62.62 21.99
C ARG A 1097 39.62 61.55 22.81
N ARG A 1098 40.93 61.71 22.96
CA ARG A 1098 41.78 60.86 23.80
C ARG A 1098 41.44 61.09 25.27
N ARG A 1099 41.35 60.00 26.04
CA ARG A 1099 42.31 59.69 27.12
C ARG A 1099 42.15 58.21 27.50
N LEU A 1100 43.17 57.41 27.18
CA LEU A 1100 43.48 56.21 27.95
C LEU A 1100 44.19 56.70 29.20
N ASP A 1101 43.73 56.27 30.38
CA ASP A 1101 44.53 56.36 31.59
C ASP A 1101 44.33 55.07 32.41
N HIS A 1102 45.42 54.38 32.69
CA HIS A 1102 45.39 53.10 33.40
C HIS A 1102 45.26 53.33 34.91
N ARG A 1103 44.15 52.90 35.52
CA ARG A 1103 44.16 52.49 36.93
C ARG A 1103 43.44 51.18 37.15
N ARG A 1104 44.23 50.12 37.43
CA ARG A 1104 43.76 48.92 38.11
C ARG A 1104 43.31 49.30 39.53
N ARG A 1105 42.11 48.87 39.95
CA ARG A 1105 41.86 48.38 41.31
C ARG A 1105 40.58 47.53 41.36
N ARG A 1106 40.67 46.41 42.06
CA ARG A 1106 39.56 45.46 42.33
C ARG A 1106 38.66 46.04 43.43
N ALA A 1107 37.35 45.80 43.34
CA ALA A 1107 36.48 45.55 44.50
C ALA A 1107 35.16 44.89 44.05
N ARG A 1108 34.51 44.17 44.98
CA ARG A 1108 33.29 43.34 44.78
C ARG A 1108 32.00 44.19 44.75
N PRO A 1109 30.88 43.65 44.22
CA PRO A 1109 29.54 44.20 44.44
C PRO A 1109 29.01 43.81 45.83
N ASP A 1110 28.23 44.69 46.48
CA ASP A 1110 26.98 44.35 47.20
C ASP A 1110 26.18 45.63 47.62
N PRO A 1111 24.98 45.60 48.26
CA PRO A 1111 23.82 46.25 47.65
C PRO A 1111 22.98 47.17 48.59
N ALA A 1112 21.79 47.56 48.11
CA ALA A 1112 20.65 48.14 48.84
C ALA A 1112 20.76 49.60 49.36
N GLY A 1113 19.58 50.22 49.59
CA GLY A 1113 19.42 51.61 50.12
C GLY A 1113 18.81 52.61 49.10
N PHE A 1114 17.55 52.57 48.66
CA PHE A 1114 16.25 52.48 49.37
C PHE A 1114 15.68 53.84 49.88
N ARG A 1115 14.57 54.28 49.25
CA ARG A 1115 13.55 55.27 49.75
C ARG A 1115 14.02 56.76 49.82
N ARG A 1116 13.14 57.79 49.89
CA ARG A 1116 11.75 57.85 50.41
C ARG A 1116 10.96 59.09 49.94
N ALA A 1117 9.62 58.97 49.94
CA ALA A 1117 8.58 60.02 50.12
C ALA A 1117 8.43 61.17 49.09
N GLY A 1118 7.23 61.73 48.89
CA GLY A 1118 5.94 61.44 49.53
C GLY A 1118 4.71 62.05 48.84
N ARG A 1119 3.52 61.53 49.19
CA ARG A 1119 2.19 62.08 48.83
C ARG A 1119 1.83 63.28 49.73
N PRO A 1120 0.77 64.05 49.43
CA PRO A 1120 -0.50 63.74 50.12
C PRO A 1120 -1.82 63.95 49.33
N ARG A 1121 -2.78 63.04 49.56
CA ARG A 1121 -4.26 63.26 49.76
C ARG A 1121 -5.09 63.86 48.59
N ALA A 1122 -6.41 63.67 48.42
CA ALA A 1122 -7.46 62.69 48.83
C ALA A 1122 -8.76 63.04 48.02
N ARG A 1123 -9.97 62.42 48.07
CA ARG A 1123 -10.57 61.27 48.79
C ARG A 1123 -11.87 60.80 48.05
N ARG A 1124 -12.02 59.49 47.77
CA ARG A 1124 -13.29 58.69 47.64
C ARG A 1124 -14.52 59.22 46.84
N ARG A 1125 -14.97 58.43 45.84
CA ARG A 1125 -16.13 57.50 45.92
C ARG A 1125 -16.25 56.62 44.64
N ALA A 1126 -16.96 55.51 44.73
CA ALA A 1126 -17.28 54.50 43.70
C ALA A 1126 -18.71 53.97 43.99
N PRO A 1127 -19.33 53.02 43.24
CA PRO A 1127 -18.90 52.33 42.00
C PRO A 1127 -19.99 52.23 40.88
N GLY A 1128 -19.64 51.65 39.71
CA GLY A 1128 -20.56 50.74 38.98
C GLY A 1128 -20.92 51.03 37.51
N ARG A 1129 -20.85 49.96 36.69
CA ARG A 1129 -21.37 49.78 35.29
C ARG A 1129 -20.72 50.67 34.21
N GLY A 1130 -20.51 50.25 32.95
CA GLY A 1130 -20.49 48.95 32.25
C GLY A 1130 -19.47 49.09 31.09
N GLU A 1131 -19.17 48.13 30.22
CA GLU A 1131 -19.77 46.84 29.88
C GLU A 1131 -18.66 45.95 29.29
N ALA A 1132 -18.73 44.62 29.46
CA ALA A 1132 -17.67 43.70 29.01
C ALA A 1132 -18.26 42.57 28.17
N ALA A 1133 -17.63 42.27 27.03
CA ALA A 1133 -18.06 41.20 26.13
C ALA A 1133 -17.79 39.81 26.75
N ARG A 1134 -18.87 39.10 27.07
CA ARG A 1134 -18.91 37.63 27.24
C ARG A 1134 -19.11 36.98 25.85
N GLY A 1135 -18.87 35.69 25.62
CA GLY A 1135 -18.42 34.58 26.47
C GLY A 1135 -18.51 33.26 25.68
N ARG A 1136 -17.94 32.15 26.20
CA ARG A 1136 -17.97 30.82 25.55
C ARG A 1136 -18.93 29.84 26.25
N CYS A 1137 -19.37 28.81 25.50
CA CYS A 1137 -19.95 27.52 25.96
C CYS A 1137 -21.31 27.60 26.71
N ALA A 1138 -22.23 26.63 26.67
CA ALA A 1138 -22.08 25.17 26.61
C ALA A 1138 -23.40 24.41 26.23
N ASP A 1139 -23.23 23.19 25.72
CA ASP A 1139 -23.92 21.90 25.99
C ASP A 1139 -25.46 21.69 26.11
N ARG A 1140 -25.88 20.51 25.61
CA ARG A 1140 -27.05 19.62 25.93
C ARG A 1140 -28.52 19.82 25.46
N ASP A 1141 -28.99 18.70 24.90
CA ASP A 1141 -30.25 17.93 25.11
C ASP A 1141 -31.65 18.36 24.59
N ASP A 1142 -32.15 17.51 23.68
CA ASP A 1142 -33.45 16.80 23.65
C ASP A 1142 -34.80 17.58 23.63
N HIS A 1143 -35.50 17.57 22.46
CA HIS A 1143 -36.79 16.86 22.31
C HIS A 1143 -37.47 16.98 20.91
N ARG A 1144 -37.97 15.82 20.43
CA ARG A 1144 -39.26 15.57 19.72
C ARG A 1144 -39.70 16.45 18.51
N ARG A 1145 -39.66 15.83 17.32
CA ARG A 1145 -40.78 15.51 16.37
C ARG A 1145 -42.14 16.28 16.47
N PRO A 1146 -42.97 16.40 15.39
CA PRO A 1146 -42.81 15.95 13.99
C PRO A 1146 -43.29 17.00 12.92
N PRO A 1147 -44.12 16.74 11.88
CA PRO A 1147 -43.68 16.93 10.47
C PRO A 1147 -44.59 17.85 9.61
N GLY A 1148 -44.22 18.11 8.34
CA GLY A 1148 -45.17 18.81 7.44
C GLY A 1148 -44.72 19.17 6.02
N HIS A 1149 -44.75 18.19 5.12
CA HIS A 1149 -45.34 18.26 3.76
C HIS A 1149 -45.13 19.48 2.80
N ARG A 1150 -44.76 19.12 1.56
CA ARG A 1150 -45.06 19.80 0.26
C ARG A 1150 -44.48 21.22 0.09
N GLY A 1151 -43.81 21.57 -1.00
CA GLY A 1151 -43.87 21.06 -2.37
C GLY A 1151 -44.07 22.28 -3.27
N GLY A 1152 -43.09 22.59 -4.13
CA GLY A 1152 -42.99 23.89 -4.79
C GLY A 1152 -42.10 23.87 -6.03
N ASP A 1153 -42.64 23.32 -7.10
CA ASP A 1153 -42.13 23.45 -8.48
C ASP A 1153 -41.97 24.94 -8.87
N ARG A 1154 -40.81 25.36 -9.40
CA ARG A 1154 -40.71 25.89 -10.79
C ARG A 1154 -39.32 26.36 -11.25
N ARG A 1155 -39.11 26.14 -12.56
CA ARG A 1155 -37.97 26.55 -13.39
C ARG A 1155 -37.84 28.07 -13.59
N ARG A 1156 -36.59 28.55 -13.68
CA ARG A 1156 -35.97 29.51 -14.63
C ARG A 1156 -34.73 30.13 -13.91
N GLY A 1157 -33.57 30.35 -14.51
CA GLY A 1157 -33.10 30.15 -15.89
C GLY A 1157 -32.15 31.30 -16.28
N GLN A 1158 -31.00 30.99 -16.91
CA GLN A 1158 -29.90 31.93 -17.26
C GLN A 1158 -29.16 32.49 -16.03
N ARG A 1159 -27.82 32.52 -15.95
CA ARG A 1159 -26.77 32.46 -16.98
C ARG A 1159 -25.71 31.41 -16.68
#